data_AF-A0A535HHT6-F1
#
_entry.id   AF-A0A535HHT6-F1
#
_cell.length_a   1.000
_cell.length_b   1.000
_cell.length_c   1.000
_cell.angle_alpha   90.00
_cell.angle_beta   90.00
_cell.angle_gamma   90.00
#
_symmetry.space_group_name_H-M   'P 1'
#
loop_
_entity.id
_entity.type
_entity.pdbx_description
1 polymer ?
#
loop_
_entity_poly.entity_id
_entity_poly.type
_entity_poly.pdbx_seq_one_letter_code
_entity_poly.pdbx_strand_id
1 'polypeptide(L)'
;MPISIAALDQVAVLDLQRTVGNRAVTAILEREKRKPGLKVQRAIGWKTDKAKGDVVSDEGYAWNAGQHEVGKIHRIPLQGLTQGLQQESATRKGKTESTMLAGLSPESAKGRAIVLVPEALKPNKPIEVLVHLHGYTESTGRPFAGLRALTPAAGKTKNKTLRALRQGIDKNDVAPVRDVALDRAEQQLEGSGYTQEMIVLPQGGLHSQFGKSGDTNFDSGAYVNEILTRLVAESVWDPAPARLPEVRVSMSGHSGAGATLSKMARESVNRQAGKDPGASSTLTGDLVLLDAINPGEGAAFKDWALMRLDQDLAALKGKSDADKLVYLRNAQKLRGYYSTGKGGGQYVTAYTTLQGAIDGWFKTNGAELGPWAGGLRANFVVDNPVPVSHEELMRGVAAGQEGAGKGSILDALKALHPAAIGSPAAYPPLPASAMPDSKPASKPVTKPAGKPAVKPGTHQPAPEATRQGRTPRRTRHSAKAAAPAKTRAEQIATAILLAKTGGQGQGKTKEEKQTAKEAAEKSVAADILKGTKKDVDTWFASFEPGATFLGLTIRASSAGEPPGVHHQLAVVLKAAEASLVKAGEKPADAALRLGVKDIAGLRVPKTPTGKTSGASMHCFGLAVDIDHDNNPFIGNADKPTKKKPEGGASIQIIAHASLLLGGAARDPLRAPPGINGHETDSKEDRKARAERADEQWKLLNADSVLVQQYLSMTSDQLDTAVADRLPALTAWQQLQTAEPVQDGKHKKKKKKKASHLPWVEHVSDPAWWRDQHERDIKQSGSGDFGRGTTSDAKKFGFMTLQEEVVKALVMAGLSWGGAYKGDKDIMHFDLRTGSIGGRPIV
;
A
#
# COMPACT_ATOMS: atom_id res chain seq x y z
N MET A 1 28.33 -14.20 -41.23
CA MET A 1 28.48 -12.85 -41.83
C MET A 1 27.22 -12.50 -42.61
N PRO A 2 26.82 -11.23 -42.74
CA PRO A 2 25.71 -10.87 -43.60
C PRO A 2 26.15 -11.13 -45.04
N ILE A 3 25.34 -11.85 -45.82
CA ILE A 3 25.55 -11.88 -47.26
C ILE A 3 24.43 -11.06 -47.88
N SER A 4 24.79 -9.85 -48.28
CA SER A 4 24.08 -9.14 -49.34
C SER A 4 24.28 -9.94 -50.63
N ILE A 5 23.21 -10.19 -51.40
CA ILE A 5 23.35 -10.86 -52.70
C ILE A 5 24.07 -9.95 -53.72
N ALA A 6 24.31 -8.68 -53.39
CA ALA A 6 25.24 -7.83 -54.13
C ALA A 6 26.74 -8.10 -53.81
N ALA A 7 27.05 -9.06 -52.94
CA ALA A 7 28.41 -9.49 -52.61
C ALA A 7 28.46 -10.98 -52.24
N LEU A 8 28.18 -11.85 -53.21
CA LEU A 8 28.59 -13.26 -53.12
C LEU A 8 30.00 -13.38 -53.69
N ASP A 9 31.00 -13.31 -52.82
CA ASP A 9 32.36 -13.70 -53.23
C ASP A 9 32.39 -15.20 -53.57
N GLN A 10 33.23 -15.56 -54.54
CA GLN A 10 33.34 -16.89 -55.13
C GLN A 10 33.51 -18.00 -54.07
N VAL A 11 34.17 -17.71 -52.96
CA VAL A 11 34.40 -18.61 -51.81
C VAL A 11 33.10 -18.92 -51.06
N ALA A 12 32.22 -17.93 -50.86
CA ALA A 12 30.94 -18.13 -50.17
C ALA A 12 29.96 -18.98 -51.01
N VAL A 13 30.01 -18.82 -52.33
CA VAL A 13 29.23 -19.66 -53.26
C VAL A 13 29.77 -21.09 -53.28
N LEU A 14 31.10 -21.26 -53.25
CA LEU A 14 31.75 -22.57 -53.23
C LEU A 14 31.49 -23.33 -51.92
N ASP A 15 31.42 -22.65 -50.78
CA ASP A 15 31.08 -23.29 -49.49
C ASP A 15 29.60 -23.69 -49.40
N LEU A 16 28.70 -22.86 -49.93
CA LEU A 16 27.29 -23.21 -50.07
C LEU A 16 27.13 -24.40 -51.04
N GLN A 17 27.86 -24.39 -52.15
CA GLN A 17 27.90 -25.47 -53.14
C GLN A 17 28.44 -26.79 -52.56
N ARG A 18 29.45 -26.74 -51.70
CA ARG A 18 29.97 -27.90 -50.95
C ARG A 18 28.96 -28.44 -49.93
N THR A 19 28.16 -27.57 -49.32
CA THR A 19 27.25 -27.95 -48.22
C THR A 19 25.91 -28.49 -48.71
N VAL A 20 25.33 -27.89 -49.76
CA VAL A 20 23.96 -28.22 -50.23
C VAL A 20 23.92 -28.73 -51.68
N GLY A 21 25.07 -28.84 -52.33
CA GLY A 21 25.22 -29.38 -53.69
C GLY A 21 24.81 -28.40 -54.79
N ASN A 22 25.41 -28.59 -55.97
CA ASN A 22 25.25 -27.70 -57.14
C ASN A 22 23.78 -27.46 -57.53
N ARG A 23 22.91 -28.46 -57.31
CA ARG A 23 21.50 -28.40 -57.70
C ARG A 23 20.70 -27.39 -56.88
N ALA A 24 20.99 -27.27 -55.58
CA ALA A 24 20.33 -26.32 -54.69
C ALA A 24 20.81 -24.89 -54.93
N VAL A 25 22.11 -24.71 -55.17
CA VAL A 25 22.70 -23.40 -55.53
C VAL A 25 22.16 -22.92 -56.88
N THR A 26 22.05 -23.81 -57.86
CA THR A 26 21.46 -23.48 -59.17
C THR A 26 19.98 -23.11 -59.05
N ALA A 27 19.20 -23.79 -58.21
CA ALA A 27 17.80 -23.47 -57.98
C ALA A 27 17.59 -22.09 -57.33
N ILE A 28 18.50 -21.65 -56.47
CA ILE A 28 18.47 -20.32 -55.83
C ILE A 28 18.81 -19.22 -56.86
N LEU A 29 19.86 -19.44 -57.66
CA LEU A 29 20.29 -18.50 -58.70
C LEU A 29 19.30 -18.40 -59.87
N GLU A 30 18.66 -19.52 -60.27
CA GLU A 30 17.60 -19.50 -61.28
C GLU A 30 16.31 -18.84 -60.79
N ARG A 31 16.03 -18.89 -59.47
CA ARG A 31 14.87 -18.21 -58.87
C ARG A 31 15.03 -16.70 -58.89
N GLU A 32 16.23 -16.19 -58.62
CA GLU A 32 16.53 -14.75 -58.69
C GLU A 32 16.46 -14.23 -60.14
N LYS A 33 16.97 -15.00 -61.11
CA LYS A 33 16.86 -14.66 -62.55
C LYS A 33 15.42 -14.60 -63.05
N ARG A 34 14.49 -15.40 -62.50
CA ARG A 34 13.08 -15.42 -62.90
C ARG A 34 12.25 -14.28 -62.29
N LYS A 35 12.68 -13.69 -61.17
CA LYS A 35 12.06 -12.51 -60.53
C LYS A 35 13.12 -11.63 -59.86
N PRO A 36 13.68 -10.64 -60.57
CA PRO A 36 14.58 -9.65 -59.97
C PRO A 36 13.83 -8.88 -58.86
N GLY A 37 14.34 -8.90 -57.62
CA GLY A 37 13.75 -8.20 -56.47
C GLY A 37 13.06 -9.07 -55.42
N LEU A 38 13.12 -10.41 -55.53
CA LEU A 38 12.64 -11.32 -54.47
C LEU A 38 13.57 -11.26 -53.25
N LYS A 39 13.36 -10.29 -52.36
CA LYS A 39 14.03 -10.22 -51.06
C LYS A 39 13.73 -11.52 -50.29
N VAL A 40 14.76 -12.25 -49.86
CA VAL A 40 14.59 -13.33 -48.88
C VAL A 40 14.20 -12.68 -47.55
N GLN A 41 12.89 -12.46 -47.37
CA GLN A 41 12.30 -11.85 -46.18
C GLN A 41 12.66 -12.71 -44.96
N ARG A 42 13.14 -12.09 -43.86
CA ARG A 42 13.19 -12.82 -42.60
C ARG A 42 11.75 -13.07 -42.19
N ALA A 43 11.41 -14.30 -41.81
CA ALA A 43 10.11 -14.56 -41.21
C ALA A 43 9.96 -13.72 -39.93
N ILE A 44 8.91 -12.88 -39.89
CA ILE A 44 8.44 -12.20 -38.68
C ILE A 44 8.07 -13.25 -37.64
N GLY A 45 8.35 -12.98 -36.37
CA GLY A 45 8.19 -13.95 -35.28
C GLY A 45 9.51 -14.28 -34.60
N TRP A 46 9.41 -14.85 -33.39
CA TRP A 46 10.56 -15.36 -32.67
C TRP A 46 10.93 -16.74 -33.19
N LYS A 47 12.23 -17.04 -33.16
CA LYS A 47 12.82 -18.30 -33.60
C LYS A 47 13.44 -19.04 -32.43
N THR A 48 13.22 -20.35 -32.44
CA THR A 48 13.81 -21.30 -31.50
C THR A 48 15.32 -21.44 -31.71
N ASP A 49 16.07 -21.32 -30.61
CA ASP A 49 17.49 -21.69 -30.49
C ASP A 49 17.63 -22.77 -29.40
N LYS A 50 17.37 -24.02 -29.80
CA LYS A 50 17.38 -25.18 -28.87
C LYS A 50 18.73 -25.34 -28.16
N ALA A 51 19.84 -24.94 -28.81
CA ALA A 51 21.17 -25.05 -28.22
C ALA A 51 21.34 -24.15 -27.00
N LYS A 52 20.60 -23.05 -26.93
CA LYS A 52 20.58 -22.14 -25.77
C LYS A 52 19.41 -22.37 -24.82
N GLY A 53 18.56 -23.36 -25.09
CA GLY A 53 17.34 -23.62 -24.33
C GLY A 53 16.22 -22.58 -24.57
N ASP A 54 16.39 -21.69 -25.55
CA ASP A 54 15.39 -20.70 -25.96
C ASP A 54 14.45 -21.34 -26.97
N VAL A 55 13.30 -21.81 -26.50
CA VAL A 55 12.31 -22.50 -27.33
C VAL A 55 11.07 -21.63 -27.43
N VAL A 56 10.76 -21.20 -28.65
CA VAL A 56 9.53 -20.45 -28.93
C VAL A 56 8.36 -21.42 -28.92
N SER A 57 7.30 -21.07 -28.20
CA SER A 57 6.16 -21.95 -28.01
C SER A 57 5.36 -22.11 -29.31
N ASP A 58 5.18 -23.36 -29.74
CA ASP A 58 4.22 -23.78 -30.77
C ASP A 58 2.88 -24.27 -30.17
N GLU A 59 2.80 -24.33 -28.83
CA GLU A 59 1.59 -24.63 -28.07
C GLU A 59 0.60 -23.46 -28.09
N GLY A 60 -0.68 -23.75 -27.86
CA GLY A 60 -1.75 -22.75 -27.86
C GLY A 60 -1.89 -22.07 -29.22
N TYR A 61 -1.99 -20.74 -29.22
CA TYR A 61 -2.03 -19.96 -30.46
C TYR A 61 -0.64 -19.60 -31.01
N ALA A 62 0.44 -20.11 -30.43
CA ALA A 62 1.81 -19.81 -30.85
C ALA A 62 2.05 -18.28 -31.02
N TRP A 63 1.56 -17.50 -30.04
CA TRP A 63 1.48 -16.03 -30.10
C TRP A 63 2.77 -15.35 -30.53
N ASN A 64 3.93 -15.88 -30.11
CA ASN A 64 5.22 -15.25 -30.37
C ASN A 64 5.99 -15.86 -31.56
N ALA A 65 5.48 -16.95 -32.15
CA ALA A 65 6.12 -17.62 -33.29
C ALA A 65 5.94 -16.88 -34.63
N GLY A 66 4.95 -15.99 -34.73
CA GLY A 66 4.64 -15.24 -35.94
C GLY A 66 3.79 -14.01 -35.66
N GLN A 67 3.50 -13.23 -36.71
CA GLN A 67 2.56 -12.12 -36.63
C GLN A 67 1.13 -12.63 -36.45
N HIS A 68 0.34 -11.91 -35.66
CA HIS A 68 -1.09 -12.17 -35.46
C HIS A 68 -1.91 -10.90 -35.73
N GLU A 69 -3.12 -11.09 -36.25
CA GLU A 69 -4.14 -10.04 -36.29
C GLU A 69 -5.03 -10.21 -35.06
N VAL A 70 -5.10 -9.18 -34.23
CA VAL A 70 -5.97 -9.16 -33.05
C VAL A 70 -6.92 -7.97 -33.22
N GLY A 71 -8.10 -8.26 -33.76
CA GLY A 71 -8.99 -7.20 -34.26
C GLY A 71 -8.29 -6.43 -35.38
N LYS A 72 -8.27 -5.09 -35.29
CA LYS A 72 -7.61 -4.21 -36.28
C LYS A 72 -6.16 -3.86 -35.93
N ILE A 73 -5.53 -4.64 -35.05
CA ILE A 73 -4.15 -4.44 -34.62
C ILE A 73 -3.29 -5.59 -35.12
N HIS A 74 -2.22 -5.25 -35.83
CA HIS A 74 -1.15 -6.19 -36.14
C HIS A 74 -0.25 -6.33 -34.90
N ARG A 75 -0.25 -7.51 -34.30
CA ARG A 75 0.65 -7.91 -33.21
C ARG A 75 1.88 -8.58 -33.82
N ILE A 76 3.03 -7.91 -33.72
CA ILE A 76 4.25 -8.26 -34.45
C ILE A 76 5.38 -8.59 -33.45
N PRO A 77 5.71 -9.88 -33.25
CA PRO A 77 6.87 -10.27 -32.48
C PRO A 77 8.16 -10.03 -33.27
N LEU A 78 9.08 -9.28 -32.68
CA LEU A 78 10.41 -9.02 -33.23
C LEU A 78 11.49 -9.68 -32.35
N GLN A 79 12.46 -10.33 -32.99
CA GLN A 79 13.65 -10.92 -32.37
C GLN A 79 14.93 -10.40 -33.03
N GLY A 80 16.02 -10.41 -32.27
CA GLY A 80 17.35 -10.04 -32.72
C GLY A 80 17.58 -8.53 -32.68
N LEU A 81 16.84 -7.85 -31.81
CA LEU A 81 17.09 -6.46 -31.47
C LEU A 81 18.40 -6.37 -30.68
N THR A 82 19.20 -5.37 -31.01
CA THR A 82 20.50 -5.06 -30.39
C THR A 82 20.36 -4.04 -29.26
N GLN A 83 19.25 -3.31 -29.24
CA GLN A 83 18.80 -2.46 -28.15
C GLN A 83 17.94 -3.24 -27.15
N GLY A 84 17.69 -2.67 -25.96
CA GLY A 84 16.98 -3.37 -24.89
C GLY A 84 17.82 -4.50 -24.27
N LEU A 85 17.21 -5.42 -23.52
CA LEU A 85 17.91 -6.47 -22.79
C LEU A 85 18.75 -7.38 -23.71
N GLN A 86 20.07 -7.44 -23.51
CA GLN A 86 20.98 -8.30 -24.30
C GLN A 86 21.60 -9.46 -23.51
N GLN A 87 21.34 -9.53 -22.22
CA GLN A 87 21.90 -10.56 -21.34
C GLN A 87 20.91 -11.72 -21.13
N GLU A 88 21.44 -12.93 -20.98
CA GLU A 88 20.66 -14.11 -20.51
C GLU A 88 20.50 -14.13 -18.99
N SER A 89 21.06 -13.13 -18.31
CA SER A 89 20.97 -12.96 -16.87
C SER A 89 20.87 -11.48 -16.53
N ALA A 90 20.10 -11.14 -15.50
CA ALA A 90 19.96 -9.76 -15.04
C ALA A 90 20.38 -9.64 -13.57
N THR A 91 20.97 -8.51 -13.20
CA THR A 91 21.46 -8.28 -11.83
C THR A 91 20.60 -7.25 -11.11
N ARG A 92 20.24 -7.52 -9.86
CA ARG A 92 19.59 -6.54 -8.98
C ARG A 92 20.07 -6.70 -7.54
N LYS A 93 20.49 -5.59 -6.92
CA LYS A 93 20.98 -5.55 -5.52
C LYS A 93 22.01 -6.67 -5.22
N GLY A 94 22.94 -6.91 -6.16
CA GLY A 94 23.99 -7.92 -6.04
C GLY A 94 23.56 -9.37 -6.29
N LYS A 95 22.32 -9.63 -6.71
CA LYS A 95 21.85 -10.96 -7.13
C LYS A 95 21.72 -11.02 -8.65
N THR A 96 22.41 -11.96 -9.27
CA THR A 96 22.31 -12.27 -10.71
C THR A 96 21.43 -13.48 -10.90
N GLU A 97 20.43 -13.37 -11.76
CA GLU A 97 19.48 -14.44 -12.03
C GLU A 97 19.25 -14.59 -13.54
N SER A 98 19.00 -15.83 -13.98
CA SER A 98 18.70 -16.16 -15.37
C SER A 98 17.43 -15.47 -15.85
N THR A 99 17.44 -14.90 -17.05
CA THR A 99 16.26 -14.35 -17.73
C THR A 99 15.45 -15.43 -18.46
N MET A 100 15.83 -16.70 -18.30
CA MET A 100 15.09 -17.87 -18.78
C MET A 100 14.57 -18.70 -17.60
N LEU A 101 13.32 -19.15 -17.67
CA LEU A 101 12.69 -19.99 -16.63
C LEU A 101 11.87 -21.14 -17.21
N ALA A 102 12.54 -22.27 -17.44
CA ALA A 102 11.94 -23.48 -18.02
C ALA A 102 10.63 -23.94 -17.32
N GLY A 103 10.47 -23.70 -16.02
CA GLY A 103 9.26 -24.06 -15.27
C GLY A 103 8.05 -23.13 -15.48
N LEU A 104 8.23 -21.98 -16.15
CA LEU A 104 7.19 -20.98 -16.38
C LEU A 104 7.00 -20.69 -17.87
N SER A 105 8.09 -20.42 -18.59
CA SER A 105 8.10 -20.12 -20.02
C SER A 105 9.36 -20.69 -20.68
N PRO A 106 9.25 -21.24 -21.90
CA PRO A 106 10.40 -21.73 -22.64
C PRO A 106 11.16 -20.62 -23.40
N GLU A 107 10.64 -19.40 -23.43
CA GLU A 107 11.13 -18.31 -24.29
C GLU A 107 12.12 -17.41 -23.53
N SER A 108 13.23 -17.01 -24.18
CA SER A 108 14.13 -15.96 -23.67
C SER A 108 13.53 -14.56 -23.80
N ALA A 109 13.91 -13.64 -22.90
CA ALA A 109 13.61 -12.21 -23.00
C ALA A 109 14.59 -11.43 -23.90
N LYS A 110 15.76 -12.00 -24.20
CA LYS A 110 16.85 -11.28 -24.86
C LYS A 110 16.51 -10.79 -26.26
N GLY A 111 16.77 -9.51 -26.53
CA GLY A 111 16.71 -8.89 -27.85
C GLY A 111 15.34 -9.02 -28.52
N ARG A 112 14.26 -8.92 -27.74
CA ARG A 112 12.88 -9.19 -28.18
C ARG A 112 11.90 -8.10 -27.80
N ALA A 113 10.92 -7.89 -28.67
CA ALA A 113 9.77 -7.03 -28.45
C ALA A 113 8.51 -7.67 -29.03
N ILE A 114 7.36 -7.24 -28.51
CA ILE A 114 6.09 -7.30 -29.24
C ILE A 114 5.75 -5.87 -29.66
N VAL A 115 5.29 -5.68 -30.89
CA VAL A 115 4.90 -4.37 -31.42
C VAL A 115 3.46 -4.42 -31.88
N LEU A 116 2.66 -3.46 -31.43
CA LEU A 116 1.25 -3.34 -31.76
C LEU A 116 1.07 -2.18 -32.73
N VAL A 117 0.65 -2.49 -33.96
CA VAL A 117 0.49 -1.51 -35.05
C VAL A 117 -0.96 -1.51 -35.51
N PRO A 118 -1.70 -0.40 -35.41
CA PRO A 118 -3.02 -0.30 -36.02
C PRO A 118 -2.94 -0.51 -37.53
N GLU A 119 -3.87 -1.27 -38.09
CA GLU A 119 -3.97 -1.49 -39.55
C GLU A 119 -4.06 -0.17 -40.32
N ALA A 120 -4.77 0.82 -39.77
CA ALA A 120 -4.96 2.14 -40.37
C ALA A 120 -3.74 3.08 -40.24
N LEU A 121 -2.65 2.65 -39.61
CA LEU A 121 -1.47 3.48 -39.37
C LEU A 121 -0.78 3.85 -40.69
N LYS A 122 -0.30 5.10 -40.78
CA LYS A 122 0.29 5.68 -41.99
C LYS A 122 1.73 6.06 -41.69
N PRO A 123 2.74 5.31 -42.18
CA PRO A 123 4.13 5.52 -41.77
C PRO A 123 4.77 6.79 -42.33
N ASN A 124 4.09 7.50 -43.23
CA ASN A 124 4.53 8.78 -43.79
C ASN A 124 4.03 10.00 -42.99
N LYS A 125 3.31 9.77 -41.90
CA LYS A 125 2.86 10.80 -40.95
C LYS A 125 3.60 10.65 -39.62
N PRO A 126 3.63 11.68 -38.77
CA PRO A 126 4.13 11.55 -37.41
C PRO A 126 3.37 10.46 -36.63
N ILE A 127 4.11 9.64 -35.89
CA ILE A 127 3.57 8.53 -35.08
C ILE A 127 3.89 8.79 -33.60
N GLU A 128 2.90 8.56 -32.76
CA GLU A 128 3.08 8.48 -31.31
C GLU A 128 3.41 7.03 -30.92
N VAL A 129 4.43 6.85 -30.06
CA VAL A 129 4.88 5.53 -29.62
C VAL A 129 4.79 5.45 -28.11
N LEU A 130 3.87 4.63 -27.59
CA LEU A 130 3.84 4.27 -26.18
C LEU A 130 4.70 3.02 -25.94
N VAL A 131 5.86 3.18 -25.30
CA VAL A 131 6.66 2.05 -24.83
C VAL A 131 6.18 1.63 -23.45
N HIS A 132 5.58 0.44 -23.34
CA HIS A 132 5.04 -0.07 -22.09
C HIS A 132 5.93 -1.17 -21.49
N LEU A 133 6.48 -0.89 -20.31
CA LEU A 133 7.38 -1.76 -19.55
C LEU A 133 6.61 -2.64 -18.57
N HIS A 134 6.75 -3.95 -18.68
CA HIS A 134 6.10 -4.89 -17.76
C HIS A 134 6.72 -4.87 -16.34
N GLY A 135 5.91 -5.28 -15.34
CA GLY A 135 6.32 -5.46 -13.95
C GLY A 135 7.29 -6.61 -13.70
N TYR A 136 7.58 -6.93 -12.44
CA TYR A 136 8.47 -8.06 -12.13
C TYR A 136 7.90 -9.35 -12.72
N THR A 137 8.74 -10.05 -13.46
CA THR A 137 8.37 -11.26 -14.16
C THR A 137 9.08 -12.45 -13.52
N GLU A 138 8.77 -13.64 -14.03
CA GLU A 138 9.67 -14.77 -13.90
C GLU A 138 9.76 -15.35 -12.46
N SER A 139 8.63 -15.79 -11.93
CA SER A 139 8.66 -16.88 -10.93
C SER A 139 7.37 -17.66 -11.02
N THR A 140 7.36 -18.88 -10.49
CA THR A 140 6.12 -19.68 -10.44
C THR A 140 5.02 -19.01 -9.60
N GLY A 141 5.38 -18.03 -8.76
CA GLY A 141 4.49 -17.19 -7.96
C GLY A 141 3.93 -15.94 -8.64
N ARG A 142 4.36 -15.62 -9.88
CA ARG A 142 3.84 -14.50 -10.69
C ARG A 142 2.89 -15.01 -11.77
N PRO A 143 1.92 -14.22 -12.24
CA PRO A 143 0.95 -14.72 -13.22
C PRO A 143 1.60 -15.02 -14.57
N PHE A 144 2.47 -14.15 -15.08
CA PHE A 144 3.11 -14.28 -16.39
C PHE A 144 4.64 -14.12 -16.35
N ALA A 145 5.31 -14.63 -17.39
CA ALA A 145 6.75 -14.45 -17.65
C ALA A 145 6.99 -13.19 -18.51
N GLY A 146 6.46 -12.04 -18.10
CA GLY A 146 6.41 -10.87 -18.97
C GLY A 146 5.41 -11.11 -20.09
N LEU A 147 5.86 -10.98 -21.34
CA LEU A 147 4.99 -11.13 -22.53
C LEU A 147 5.33 -12.40 -23.31
N ARG A 148 6.14 -13.27 -22.70
CA ARG A 148 6.47 -14.60 -23.21
C ARG A 148 5.33 -15.57 -22.96
N ALA A 149 5.16 -16.52 -23.87
CA ALA A 149 4.18 -17.58 -23.79
C ALA A 149 4.45 -18.46 -22.56
N LEU A 150 3.40 -18.75 -21.81
CA LEU A 150 3.48 -19.67 -20.68
C LEU A 150 3.58 -21.12 -21.17
N THR A 151 4.23 -21.97 -20.37
CA THR A 151 4.13 -23.42 -20.61
C THR A 151 2.74 -23.94 -20.24
N PRO A 152 2.23 -25.00 -20.90
CA PRO A 152 1.00 -25.68 -20.48
C PRO A 152 1.06 -26.17 -19.01
N ALA A 153 2.26 -26.47 -18.51
CA ALA A 153 2.49 -26.84 -17.12
C ALA A 153 2.23 -25.67 -16.15
N ALA A 154 2.54 -24.43 -16.54
CA ALA A 154 2.28 -23.24 -15.73
C ALA A 154 0.77 -23.05 -15.46
N GLY A 155 -0.10 -23.40 -16.41
CA GLY A 155 -1.55 -23.39 -16.23
C GLY A 155 -2.06 -24.37 -15.17
N LYS A 156 -1.31 -25.43 -14.85
CA LYS A 156 -1.69 -26.48 -13.89
C LYS A 156 -1.41 -26.12 -12.41
N THR A 157 -1.14 -24.85 -12.12
CA THR A 157 -0.85 -24.39 -10.75
C THR A 157 -2.01 -24.64 -9.78
N LYS A 158 -1.67 -25.03 -8.54
CA LYS A 158 -2.65 -25.21 -7.44
C LYS A 158 -3.20 -23.87 -6.92
N ASN A 159 -2.51 -22.76 -7.19
CA ASN A 159 -2.97 -21.43 -6.80
C ASN A 159 -4.12 -20.99 -7.72
N LYS A 160 -5.35 -20.93 -7.18
CA LYS A 160 -6.56 -20.60 -7.94
C LYS A 160 -6.49 -19.21 -8.59
N THR A 161 -5.96 -18.21 -7.87
CA THR A 161 -5.82 -16.84 -8.39
C THR A 161 -4.82 -16.79 -9.54
N LEU A 162 -3.65 -17.40 -9.38
CA LEU A 162 -2.66 -17.48 -10.47
C LEU A 162 -3.21 -18.26 -11.67
N ARG A 163 -3.95 -19.35 -11.44
CA ARG A 163 -4.57 -20.10 -12.53
C ARG A 163 -5.58 -19.25 -13.30
N ALA A 164 -6.43 -18.50 -12.60
CA ALA A 164 -7.41 -17.61 -13.24
C ALA A 164 -6.72 -16.50 -14.06
N LEU A 165 -5.69 -15.86 -13.51
CA LEU A 165 -4.90 -14.85 -14.23
C LEU A 165 -4.21 -15.45 -15.47
N ARG A 166 -3.65 -16.66 -15.35
CA ARG A 166 -2.98 -17.36 -16.46
C ARG A 166 -3.95 -17.79 -17.55
N GLN A 167 -5.16 -18.21 -17.22
CA GLN A 167 -6.18 -18.58 -18.21
C GLN A 167 -6.71 -17.37 -18.97
N GLY A 168 -6.57 -16.16 -18.43
CA GLY A 168 -7.01 -14.94 -19.10
C GLY A 168 -8.49 -14.98 -19.49
N ILE A 169 -8.79 -14.36 -20.63
CA ILE A 169 -10.14 -14.35 -21.22
C ILE A 169 -10.43 -15.64 -21.98
N ASP A 170 -9.50 -16.09 -22.82
CA ASP A 170 -9.64 -17.35 -23.53
C ASP A 170 -9.06 -18.52 -22.71
N LYS A 171 -9.96 -19.23 -22.05
CA LYS A 171 -9.63 -20.36 -21.18
C LYS A 171 -9.09 -21.57 -21.95
N ASN A 172 -9.23 -21.61 -23.27
CA ASN A 172 -8.76 -22.69 -24.12
C ASN A 172 -7.31 -22.48 -24.58
N ASP A 173 -6.77 -21.28 -24.45
CA ASP A 173 -5.36 -21.03 -24.74
C ASP A 173 -4.47 -21.68 -23.67
N VAL A 174 -3.71 -22.69 -24.09
CA VAL A 174 -2.84 -23.49 -23.22
C VAL A 174 -1.45 -22.87 -23.04
N ALA A 175 -1.08 -21.88 -23.86
CA ALA A 175 0.19 -21.16 -23.79
C ALA A 175 0.00 -19.63 -23.91
N PRO A 176 -0.81 -19.02 -23.04
CA PRO A 176 -1.20 -17.62 -23.18
C PRO A 176 -0.05 -16.65 -22.91
N VAL A 177 -0.11 -15.51 -23.58
CA VAL A 177 0.77 -14.33 -23.38
C VAL A 177 0.03 -13.24 -22.64
N ARG A 178 0.74 -12.47 -21.81
CA ARG A 178 0.13 -11.51 -20.88
C ARG A 178 -0.64 -10.40 -21.59
N ASP A 179 -0.07 -9.83 -22.65
CA ASP A 179 -0.64 -8.73 -23.42
C ASP A 179 -1.99 -9.07 -24.01
N VAL A 180 -2.20 -10.31 -24.46
CA VAL A 180 -3.48 -10.76 -25.01
C VAL A 180 -4.42 -11.29 -23.91
N ALA A 181 -3.93 -12.20 -23.08
CA ALA A 181 -4.78 -12.97 -22.16
C ALA A 181 -5.24 -12.16 -20.94
N LEU A 182 -4.37 -11.29 -20.42
CA LEU A 182 -4.64 -10.50 -19.22
C LEU A 182 -4.86 -9.03 -19.55
N ASP A 183 -3.84 -8.38 -20.10
CA ASP A 183 -3.81 -6.93 -20.26
C ASP A 183 -4.73 -6.46 -21.40
N ARG A 184 -4.93 -7.27 -22.45
CA ARG A 184 -5.68 -6.92 -23.68
C ARG A 184 -5.16 -5.67 -24.38
N ALA A 185 -3.85 -5.52 -24.48
CA ALA A 185 -3.23 -4.29 -24.98
C ALA A 185 -3.69 -3.94 -26.41
N GLU A 186 -3.90 -4.96 -27.26
CA GLU A 186 -4.38 -4.84 -28.63
C GLU A 186 -5.79 -4.25 -28.69
N GLN A 187 -6.75 -4.86 -27.97
CA GLN A 187 -8.13 -4.36 -27.99
C GLN A 187 -8.25 -2.99 -27.32
N GLN A 188 -7.36 -2.67 -26.38
CA GLN A 188 -7.30 -1.34 -25.77
C GLN A 188 -6.74 -0.28 -26.74
N LEU A 189 -5.72 -0.61 -27.54
CA LEU A 189 -5.24 0.27 -28.61
C LEU A 189 -6.32 0.48 -29.67
N GLU A 190 -6.98 -0.59 -30.12
CA GLU A 190 -8.09 -0.49 -31.08
C GLU A 190 -9.24 0.36 -30.52
N GLY A 191 -9.67 0.07 -29.29
CA GLY A 191 -10.76 0.78 -28.61
C GLY A 191 -10.45 2.25 -28.30
N SER A 192 -9.19 2.68 -28.43
CA SER A 192 -8.81 4.09 -28.32
C SER A 192 -9.22 4.91 -29.54
N GLY A 193 -9.32 4.27 -30.71
CA GLY A 193 -9.56 4.93 -31.99
C GLY A 193 -8.36 5.70 -32.55
N TYR A 194 -7.22 5.71 -31.86
CA TYR A 194 -6.01 6.39 -32.34
C TYR A 194 -5.32 5.58 -33.43
N THR A 195 -5.32 6.13 -34.65
CA THR A 195 -4.77 5.45 -35.83
C THR A 195 -3.31 5.80 -36.11
N GLN A 196 -2.72 6.76 -35.40
CA GLN A 196 -1.30 7.14 -35.51
C GLN A 196 -0.55 6.92 -34.19
N GLU A 197 -1.01 5.96 -33.39
CA GLU A 197 -0.39 5.53 -32.14
C GLU A 197 0.01 4.07 -32.27
N MET A 198 1.22 3.72 -31.86
CA MET A 198 1.67 2.33 -31.72
C MET A 198 2.07 2.04 -30.28
N ILE A 199 1.94 0.77 -29.86
CA ILE A 199 2.46 0.33 -28.56
C ILE A 199 3.65 -0.60 -28.79
N VAL A 200 4.76 -0.29 -28.13
CA VAL A 200 5.94 -1.16 -28.09
C VAL A 200 5.99 -1.82 -26.72
N LEU A 201 6.16 -3.14 -26.71
CA LEU A 201 6.18 -3.97 -25.51
C LEU A 201 7.54 -4.69 -25.41
N PRO A 202 8.57 -4.06 -24.80
CA PRO A 202 9.89 -4.65 -24.66
C PRO A 202 9.88 -5.87 -23.72
N GLN A 203 10.77 -6.83 -23.96
CA GLN A 203 11.05 -7.88 -22.98
C GLN A 203 12.16 -7.44 -22.02
N GLY A 204 11.88 -7.54 -20.73
CA GLY A 204 12.83 -7.33 -19.65
C GLY A 204 13.04 -8.60 -18.83
N GLY A 205 14.06 -8.57 -17.97
CA GLY A 205 14.35 -9.67 -17.06
C GLY A 205 13.37 -9.79 -15.90
N LEU A 206 13.67 -10.72 -15.00
CA LEU A 206 12.98 -11.01 -13.73
C LEU A 206 12.50 -9.78 -12.96
N HIS A 207 13.35 -8.77 -12.81
CA HIS A 207 13.05 -7.60 -12.01
C HIS A 207 12.84 -6.36 -12.88
N SER A 208 12.28 -6.53 -14.08
CA SER A 208 11.99 -5.43 -15.01
C SER A 208 13.24 -4.67 -15.45
N GLN A 209 14.35 -5.39 -15.65
CA GLN A 209 15.57 -4.84 -16.24
C GLN A 209 15.45 -4.87 -17.77
N PHE A 210 15.45 -3.69 -18.39
CA PHE A 210 15.32 -3.53 -19.84
C PHE A 210 16.60 -3.03 -20.50
N GLY A 211 17.60 -2.61 -19.72
CA GLY A 211 18.86 -2.13 -20.25
C GLY A 211 19.71 -3.24 -20.87
N LYS A 212 20.58 -2.86 -21.81
CA LYS A 212 21.46 -3.80 -22.56
C LYS A 212 22.26 -4.72 -21.65
N SER A 213 22.73 -4.19 -20.54
CA SER A 213 23.57 -4.90 -19.56
C SER A 213 22.76 -5.70 -18.54
N GLY A 214 21.43 -5.83 -18.71
CA GLY A 214 20.57 -6.45 -17.71
C GLY A 214 20.35 -5.57 -16.48
N ASP A 215 20.32 -4.25 -16.68
CA ASP A 215 20.12 -3.22 -15.67
C ASP A 215 18.91 -2.33 -15.99
N THR A 216 18.79 -1.19 -15.30
CA THR A 216 17.70 -0.21 -15.48
C THR A 216 18.04 0.92 -16.46
N ASN A 217 19.16 0.85 -17.19
CA ASN A 217 19.58 1.87 -18.15
C ASN A 217 18.97 1.56 -19.52
N PHE A 218 17.77 2.07 -19.75
CA PHE A 218 16.99 1.79 -20.96
C PHE A 218 16.87 3.03 -21.86
N ASP A 219 17.54 2.98 -23.01
CA ASP A 219 17.45 3.99 -24.06
C ASP A 219 16.24 3.70 -24.97
N SER A 220 15.09 4.29 -24.63
CA SER A 220 13.84 4.07 -25.35
C SER A 220 13.87 4.66 -26.77
N GLY A 221 14.56 5.78 -26.99
CA GLY A 221 14.68 6.40 -28.31
C GLY A 221 15.45 5.51 -29.28
N ALA A 222 16.62 5.00 -28.88
CA ALA A 222 17.39 4.05 -29.68
C ALA A 222 16.62 2.75 -29.94
N TYR A 223 15.89 2.26 -28.92
CA TYR A 223 15.08 1.05 -29.03
C TYR A 223 13.95 1.20 -30.07
N VAL A 224 13.19 2.30 -30.01
CA VAL A 224 12.11 2.59 -30.96
C VAL A 224 12.66 2.79 -32.37
N ASN A 225 13.77 3.50 -32.54
CA ASN A 225 14.41 3.67 -33.85
C ASN A 225 14.83 2.34 -34.48
N GLU A 226 15.37 1.41 -33.69
CA GLU A 226 15.67 0.05 -34.17
C GLU A 226 14.40 -0.70 -34.59
N ILE A 227 13.32 -0.59 -33.81
CA ILE A 227 12.04 -1.21 -34.14
C ILE A 227 11.47 -0.67 -35.45
N LEU A 228 11.42 0.66 -35.64
CA LEU A 228 10.92 1.25 -36.89
C LEU A 228 11.75 0.78 -38.09
N THR A 229 13.07 0.73 -37.93
CA THR A 229 13.98 0.18 -38.95
C THR A 229 13.63 -1.27 -39.28
N ARG A 230 13.33 -2.09 -38.26
CA ARG A 230 12.89 -3.47 -38.45
C ARG A 230 11.53 -3.55 -39.15
N LEU A 231 10.53 -2.76 -38.76
CA LEU A 231 9.21 -2.77 -39.41
C LEU A 231 9.29 -2.43 -40.91
N VAL A 232 10.14 -1.46 -41.28
CA VAL A 232 10.41 -1.13 -42.69
C VAL A 232 11.12 -2.30 -43.40
N ALA A 233 12.14 -2.88 -42.78
CA ALA A 233 12.92 -3.97 -43.36
C ALA A 233 12.11 -5.26 -43.57
N GLU A 234 11.17 -5.54 -42.66
CA GLU A 234 10.27 -6.69 -42.74
C GLU A 234 9.02 -6.41 -43.61
N SER A 235 8.95 -5.24 -44.26
CA SER A 235 7.84 -4.83 -45.13
C SER A 235 6.47 -4.89 -44.46
N VAL A 236 6.40 -4.46 -43.19
CA VAL A 236 5.14 -4.35 -42.45
C VAL A 236 4.21 -3.31 -43.08
N TRP A 237 4.78 -2.27 -43.71
CA TRP A 237 4.04 -1.28 -44.47
C TRP A 237 4.29 -1.45 -45.97
N ASP A 238 3.21 -1.45 -46.74
CA ASP A 238 3.23 -1.45 -48.20
C ASP A 238 2.38 -0.27 -48.74
N PRO A 239 2.98 0.71 -49.45
CA PRO A 239 4.41 0.84 -49.71
C PRO A 239 5.20 1.19 -48.44
N ALA A 240 6.45 0.73 -48.39
CA ALA A 240 7.38 1.12 -47.32
C ALA A 240 7.64 2.65 -47.36
N PRO A 241 7.77 3.31 -46.20
CA PRO A 241 8.03 4.74 -46.15
C PRO A 241 9.44 5.06 -46.69
N ALA A 242 9.58 6.16 -47.42
CA ALA A 242 10.86 6.59 -48.02
C ALA A 242 11.93 6.99 -46.97
N ARG A 243 11.48 7.36 -45.77
CA ARG A 243 12.32 7.68 -44.60
C ARG A 243 11.67 7.06 -43.36
N LEU A 244 12.44 6.87 -42.30
CA LEU A 244 11.85 6.44 -41.03
C LEU A 244 10.79 7.46 -40.56
N PRO A 245 9.67 6.99 -39.99
CA PRO A 245 8.65 7.87 -39.46
C PRO A 245 9.20 8.82 -38.39
N GLU A 246 8.68 10.05 -38.35
CA GLU A 246 8.91 10.95 -37.23
C GLU A 246 8.14 10.46 -36.01
N VAL A 247 8.79 10.40 -34.85
CA VAL A 247 8.18 9.81 -33.65
C VAL A 247 8.33 10.65 -32.39
N ARG A 248 7.29 10.63 -31.56
CA ARG A 248 7.35 10.99 -30.14
C ARG A 248 7.25 9.71 -29.31
N VAL A 249 8.19 9.55 -28.39
CA VAL A 249 8.29 8.35 -27.53
C VAL A 249 7.80 8.69 -26.13
N SER A 250 6.65 8.13 -25.78
CA SER A 250 6.05 8.19 -24.46
C SER A 250 6.30 6.87 -23.72
N MET A 251 6.44 6.95 -22.40
CA MET A 251 6.78 5.80 -21.55
C MET A 251 5.60 5.42 -20.66
N SER A 252 5.38 4.12 -20.51
CA SER A 252 4.45 3.54 -19.56
C SER A 252 5.09 2.37 -18.85
N GLY A 253 4.64 2.04 -17.64
CA GLY A 253 5.06 0.81 -17.01
C GLY A 253 4.24 0.40 -15.81
N HIS A 254 4.29 -0.90 -15.52
CA HIS A 254 3.58 -1.53 -14.42
C HIS A 254 4.52 -1.99 -13.30
N SER A 255 4.13 -1.85 -12.03
CA SER A 255 4.77 -2.56 -10.90
C SER A 255 6.29 -2.34 -10.85
N GLY A 256 7.05 -3.41 -11.04
CA GLY A 256 8.51 -3.42 -11.07
C GLY A 256 9.18 -2.50 -12.10
N ALA A 257 8.47 -2.11 -13.17
CA ALA A 257 8.97 -1.17 -14.17
C ALA A 257 9.35 0.19 -13.57
N GLY A 258 8.81 0.52 -12.38
CA GLY A 258 9.16 1.72 -11.62
C GLY A 258 10.66 1.94 -11.42
N ALA A 259 11.45 0.87 -11.30
CA ALA A 259 12.89 0.98 -11.14
C ALA A 259 13.57 1.58 -12.39
N THR A 260 13.16 1.14 -13.57
CA THR A 260 13.65 1.68 -14.85
C THR A 260 13.09 3.08 -15.09
N LEU A 261 11.78 3.29 -14.90
CA LEU A 261 11.17 4.61 -15.12
C LEU A 261 11.68 5.68 -14.16
N SER A 262 11.94 5.35 -12.89
CA SER A 262 12.52 6.30 -11.92
C SER A 262 13.97 6.63 -12.23
N LYS A 263 14.73 5.68 -12.78
CA LYS A 263 16.07 5.94 -13.33
C LYS A 263 16.00 6.93 -14.49
N MET A 264 15.07 6.71 -15.43
CA MET A 264 14.85 7.63 -16.56
C MET A 264 14.44 9.03 -16.10
N ALA A 265 13.50 9.13 -15.14
CA ALA A 265 13.05 10.40 -14.56
C ALA A 265 14.21 11.17 -13.90
N ARG A 266 15.04 10.48 -13.12
CA ARG A 266 16.23 11.07 -12.50
C ARG A 266 17.26 11.53 -13.53
N GLU A 267 17.47 10.77 -14.60
CA GLU A 267 18.38 11.15 -15.68
C GLU A 267 17.89 12.39 -16.43
N SER A 268 16.59 12.52 -16.68
CA SER A 268 16.00 13.74 -17.23
C SER A 268 16.30 14.96 -16.34
N VAL A 269 16.14 14.83 -15.02
CA VAL A 269 16.47 15.90 -14.06
C VAL A 269 17.96 16.23 -14.07
N ASN A 270 18.83 15.23 -14.06
CA ASN A 270 20.28 15.43 -14.09
C ASN A 270 20.74 16.10 -15.40
N ARG A 271 20.17 15.70 -16.53
CA ARG A 271 20.46 16.30 -17.84
C ARG A 271 20.04 17.76 -17.87
N GLN A 272 18.83 18.07 -17.40
CA GLN A 272 18.35 19.45 -17.33
C GLN A 272 19.22 20.32 -16.41
N ALA A 273 19.72 19.76 -15.31
CA ALA A 273 20.63 20.45 -14.40
C ALA A 273 22.08 20.54 -14.92
N GLY A 274 22.37 20.03 -16.12
CA GLY A 274 23.72 19.99 -16.70
C GLY A 274 24.70 19.02 -16.01
N LYS A 275 24.20 18.15 -15.11
CA LYS A 275 25.02 17.18 -14.36
C LYS A 275 25.39 15.95 -15.18
N ASP A 276 24.54 15.60 -16.15
CA ASP A 276 24.77 14.48 -17.07
C ASP A 276 24.17 14.80 -18.45
N PRO A 277 24.81 15.68 -19.24
CA PRO A 277 24.29 16.11 -20.54
C PRO A 277 24.22 14.96 -21.57
N GLY A 278 24.97 13.88 -21.35
CA GLY A 278 25.04 12.72 -22.24
C GLY A 278 24.09 11.58 -21.87
N ALA A 279 23.27 11.73 -20.82
CA ALA A 279 22.31 10.71 -20.41
C ALA A 279 21.37 10.32 -21.55
N SER A 280 21.35 9.03 -21.91
CA SER A 280 20.54 8.51 -23.02
C SER A 280 19.23 7.86 -22.59
N SER A 281 19.04 7.56 -21.29
CA SER A 281 17.78 6.98 -20.80
C SER A 281 16.80 8.06 -20.30
N THR A 282 16.81 9.27 -20.88
CA THR A 282 15.92 10.36 -20.47
C THR A 282 14.49 10.17 -20.98
N LEU A 283 13.50 10.63 -20.21
CA LEU A 283 12.11 10.75 -20.67
C LEU A 283 11.94 11.90 -21.66
N THR A 284 11.51 11.59 -22.89
CA THR A 284 11.34 12.55 -23.99
C THR A 284 9.88 12.90 -24.31
N GLY A 285 8.93 12.02 -24.00
CA GLY A 285 7.50 12.20 -24.21
C GLY A 285 6.70 12.12 -22.90
N ASP A 286 5.48 11.62 -22.97
CA ASP A 286 4.60 11.49 -21.81
C ASP A 286 5.02 10.34 -20.89
N LEU A 287 4.58 10.37 -19.63
CA LEU A 287 4.84 9.32 -18.65
C LEU A 287 3.54 8.80 -18.04
N VAL A 288 3.34 7.48 -18.09
CA VAL A 288 2.23 6.76 -17.47
C VAL A 288 2.75 5.77 -16.42
N LEU A 289 2.27 5.88 -15.18
CA LEU A 289 2.68 5.03 -14.06
C LEU A 289 1.49 4.17 -13.60
N LEU A 290 1.56 2.85 -13.76
CA LEU A 290 0.51 1.90 -13.36
C LEU A 290 1.00 1.05 -12.19
N ASP A 291 0.62 1.36 -10.94
CA ASP A 291 1.24 0.74 -9.75
C ASP A 291 2.78 0.74 -9.79
N ALA A 292 3.41 1.77 -10.36
CA ALA A 292 4.82 1.76 -10.74
C ALA A 292 5.72 2.62 -9.83
N ILE A 293 5.23 3.04 -8.67
CA ILE A 293 6.03 3.79 -7.69
C ILE A 293 6.36 2.87 -6.51
N ASN A 294 7.53 2.23 -6.55
CA ASN A 294 7.98 1.34 -5.47
C ASN A 294 8.72 2.12 -4.37
N PRO A 295 8.94 1.51 -3.18
CA PRO A 295 9.70 2.14 -2.11
C PRO A 295 11.09 2.62 -2.57
N GLY A 296 11.36 3.91 -2.36
CA GLY A 296 12.62 4.56 -2.75
C GLY A 296 12.63 5.20 -4.14
N GLU A 297 11.58 5.02 -4.95
CA GLU A 297 11.51 5.54 -6.33
C GLU A 297 10.76 6.88 -6.43
N GLY A 298 9.86 7.16 -5.47
CA GLY A 298 8.96 8.32 -5.51
C GLY A 298 9.65 9.69 -5.62
N ALA A 299 10.86 9.84 -5.06
CA ALA A 299 11.60 11.09 -5.15
C ALA A 299 11.96 11.46 -6.61
N ALA A 300 12.36 10.48 -7.42
CA ALA A 300 12.73 10.73 -8.81
C ALA A 300 11.54 11.21 -9.66
N PHE A 301 10.36 10.61 -9.45
CA PHE A 301 9.14 11.03 -10.14
C PHE A 301 8.67 12.41 -9.68
N LYS A 302 8.77 12.71 -8.38
CA LYS A 302 8.47 14.03 -7.83
C LYS A 302 9.37 15.08 -8.45
N ASP A 303 10.69 14.88 -8.41
CA ASP A 303 11.66 15.85 -8.90
C ASP A 303 11.50 16.08 -10.42
N TRP A 304 11.21 15.02 -11.19
CA TRP A 304 10.91 15.14 -12.62
C TRP A 304 9.61 15.91 -12.88
N ALA A 305 8.53 15.63 -12.14
CA ALA A 305 7.25 16.33 -12.31
C ALA A 305 7.40 17.83 -11.99
N LEU A 306 8.09 18.18 -10.90
CA LEU A 306 8.33 19.58 -10.52
C LEU A 306 9.23 20.30 -11.52
N MET A 307 10.33 19.67 -11.96
CA MET A 307 11.19 20.20 -13.02
C MET A 307 10.38 20.49 -14.29
N ARG A 308 9.50 19.58 -14.69
CA ARG A 308 8.67 19.74 -15.90
C ARG A 308 7.65 20.87 -15.74
N LEU A 309 7.01 20.97 -14.58
CA LEU A 309 6.07 22.07 -14.27
C LEU A 309 6.77 23.44 -14.30
N ASP A 310 8.00 23.55 -13.79
CA ASP A 310 8.81 24.77 -13.88
C ASP A 310 9.11 25.14 -15.34
N GLN A 311 9.47 24.16 -16.17
CA GLN A 311 9.69 24.37 -17.61
C GLN A 311 8.41 24.79 -18.34
N ASP A 312 7.28 24.18 -17.99
CA ASP A 312 5.98 24.50 -18.58
C ASP A 312 5.51 25.90 -18.21
N LEU A 313 5.69 26.31 -16.95
CA LEU A 313 5.44 27.68 -16.52
C LEU A 313 6.29 28.67 -17.32
N ALA A 314 7.60 28.41 -17.42
CA ALA A 314 8.51 29.27 -18.16
C ALA A 314 8.13 29.38 -19.65
N ALA A 315 7.71 28.28 -20.27
CA ALA A 315 7.27 28.27 -21.65
C ALA A 315 5.93 28.98 -21.85
N LEU A 316 5.00 28.90 -20.89
CA LEU A 316 3.68 29.54 -20.99
C LEU A 316 3.71 31.05 -20.74
N LYS A 317 4.71 31.55 -20.01
CA LYS A 317 4.89 32.98 -19.74
C LYS A 317 5.07 33.76 -21.05
N GLY A 318 4.33 34.87 -21.16
CA GLY A 318 4.40 35.77 -22.32
C GLY A 318 3.80 35.23 -23.63
N LYS A 319 3.29 34.00 -23.66
CA LYS A 319 2.59 33.46 -24.84
C LYS A 319 1.19 34.06 -25.01
N SER A 320 0.76 34.17 -26.26
CA SER A 320 -0.64 34.46 -26.58
C SER A 320 -1.55 33.32 -26.10
N ASP A 321 -2.84 33.59 -25.90
CA ASP A 321 -3.79 32.57 -25.48
C ASP A 321 -3.93 31.42 -26.49
N ALA A 322 -3.84 31.71 -27.79
CA ALA A 322 -3.79 30.69 -28.84
C ALA A 322 -2.54 29.81 -28.72
N ASP A 323 -1.37 30.41 -28.47
CA ASP A 323 -0.11 29.68 -28.32
C ASP A 323 -0.05 28.87 -27.02
N LYS A 324 -0.64 29.37 -25.93
CA LYS A 324 -0.78 28.60 -24.68
C LYS A 324 -1.62 27.36 -24.90
N LEU A 325 -2.71 27.47 -25.66
CA LEU A 325 -3.57 26.34 -25.98
C LEU A 325 -2.83 25.29 -26.81
N VAL A 326 -2.10 25.70 -27.84
CA VAL A 326 -1.25 24.80 -28.64
C VAL A 326 -0.17 24.15 -27.78
N TYR A 327 0.47 24.93 -26.91
CA TYR A 327 1.50 24.43 -26.00
C TYR A 327 0.94 23.35 -25.06
N LEU A 328 -0.15 23.63 -24.35
CA LEU A 328 -0.72 22.72 -23.35
C LEU A 328 -1.17 21.38 -23.95
N ARG A 329 -1.62 21.36 -25.21
CA ARG A 329 -1.96 20.11 -25.92
C ARG A 329 -0.74 19.24 -26.15
N ASN A 330 0.40 19.85 -26.47
CA ASN A 330 1.61 19.16 -26.89
C ASN A 330 2.61 18.95 -25.74
N ALA A 331 2.49 19.67 -24.64
CA ALA A 331 3.37 19.53 -23.47
C ALA A 331 3.41 18.08 -22.96
N GLN A 332 4.51 17.73 -22.29
CA GLN A 332 4.66 16.42 -21.66
C GLN A 332 3.63 16.25 -20.54
N LYS A 333 3.03 15.07 -20.47
CA LYS A 333 1.99 14.74 -19.50
C LYS A 333 2.49 13.66 -18.53
N LEU A 334 1.96 13.72 -17.32
CA LEU A 334 2.11 12.70 -16.30
C LEU A 334 0.74 12.14 -15.94
N ARG A 335 0.60 10.82 -16.11
CA ARG A 335 -0.56 10.04 -15.69
C ARG A 335 -0.12 8.99 -14.69
N GLY A 336 -0.88 8.86 -13.62
CA GLY A 336 -0.67 7.82 -12.62
C GLY A 336 -1.98 7.15 -12.28
N TYR A 337 -1.96 5.83 -12.18
CA TYR A 337 -3.08 5.00 -11.77
C TYR A 337 -2.57 3.97 -10.78
N TYR A 338 -3.35 3.72 -9.73
CA TYR A 338 -2.96 2.74 -8.73
C TYR A 338 -4.14 1.90 -8.27
N SER A 339 -3.86 0.61 -8.01
CA SER A 339 -4.87 -0.33 -7.59
C SER A 339 -5.19 -0.17 -6.10
N THR A 340 -6.47 -0.25 -5.73
CA THR A 340 -6.94 -0.20 -4.34
C THR A 340 -7.53 -1.52 -3.86
N GLY A 341 -7.69 -2.49 -4.77
CA GLY A 341 -8.09 -3.85 -4.45
C GLY A 341 -6.93 -4.68 -3.89
N LYS A 342 -7.10 -6.01 -3.96
CA LYS A 342 -6.17 -6.96 -3.34
C LYS A 342 -4.74 -6.79 -3.88
N GLY A 343 -3.79 -6.52 -2.99
CA GLY A 343 -2.36 -6.34 -3.32
C GLY A 343 -1.98 -4.94 -3.83
N GLY A 344 -2.96 -4.04 -3.99
CA GLY A 344 -2.75 -2.68 -4.50
C GLY A 344 -2.48 -1.60 -3.45
N GLY A 345 -3.00 -1.79 -2.23
CA GLY A 345 -2.96 -0.76 -1.18
C GLY A 345 -1.57 -0.20 -0.82
N GLN A 346 -0.49 -0.89 -1.17
CA GLN A 346 0.89 -0.42 -0.98
C GLN A 346 1.26 0.79 -1.86
N TYR A 347 0.56 1.02 -2.97
CA TYR A 347 0.86 2.12 -3.89
C TYR A 347 0.17 3.43 -3.51
N VAL A 348 -0.88 3.39 -2.69
CA VAL A 348 -1.72 4.56 -2.34
C VAL A 348 -0.87 5.74 -1.88
N THR A 349 -0.05 5.56 -0.84
CA THR A 349 0.79 6.62 -0.27
C THR A 349 1.73 7.24 -1.29
N ALA A 350 2.32 6.42 -2.16
CA ALA A 350 3.30 6.89 -3.14
C ALA A 350 2.66 7.81 -4.19
N TYR A 351 1.47 7.45 -4.68
CA TYR A 351 0.74 8.25 -5.66
C TYR A 351 0.10 9.49 -5.04
N THR A 352 -0.51 9.40 -3.86
CA THR A 352 -1.09 10.57 -3.19
C THR A 352 -0.02 11.57 -2.74
N THR A 353 1.17 11.10 -2.35
CA THR A 353 2.32 11.98 -2.05
C THR A 353 2.80 12.71 -3.30
N LEU A 354 2.92 12.01 -4.43
CA LEU A 354 3.31 12.64 -5.69
C LEU A 354 2.26 13.65 -6.15
N GLN A 355 0.96 13.32 -6.04
CA GLN A 355 -0.11 14.27 -6.34
C GLN A 355 -0.09 15.49 -5.42
N GLY A 356 0.16 15.30 -4.12
CA GLY A 356 0.29 16.38 -3.16
C GLY A 356 1.45 17.33 -3.48
N ALA A 357 2.58 16.80 -3.99
CA ALA A 357 3.69 17.63 -4.45
C ALA A 357 3.33 18.45 -5.71
N ILE A 358 2.63 17.83 -6.67
CA ILE A 358 2.12 18.52 -7.86
C ILE A 358 1.14 19.64 -7.45
N ASP A 359 0.18 19.33 -6.57
CA ASP A 359 -0.80 20.30 -6.08
C ASP A 359 -0.13 21.44 -5.29
N GLY A 360 0.88 21.12 -4.49
CA GLY A 360 1.70 22.10 -3.78
C GLY A 360 2.42 23.06 -4.74
N TRP A 361 2.91 22.58 -5.88
CA TRP A 361 3.49 23.44 -6.90
C TRP A 361 2.46 24.43 -7.48
N PHE A 362 1.23 24.00 -7.75
CA PHE A 362 0.16 24.87 -8.23
C PHE A 362 -0.32 25.88 -7.17
N LYS A 363 -0.27 25.52 -5.88
CA LYS A 363 -0.54 26.48 -4.79
C LYS A 363 0.42 27.66 -4.83
N THR A 364 1.69 27.40 -5.11
CA THR A 364 2.73 28.44 -5.16
C THR A 364 2.72 29.20 -6.48
N ASN A 365 2.60 28.50 -7.62
CA ASN A 365 2.87 29.07 -8.94
C ASN A 365 1.61 29.28 -9.80
N GLY A 366 0.47 28.71 -9.41
CA GLY A 366 -0.76 28.69 -10.22
C GLY A 366 -1.30 30.08 -10.53
N ALA A 367 -1.09 31.06 -9.64
CA ALA A 367 -1.48 32.44 -9.87
C ALA A 367 -0.80 33.06 -11.11
N GLU A 368 0.45 32.67 -11.40
CA GLU A 368 1.19 33.17 -12.57
C GLU A 368 0.63 32.64 -13.90
N LEU A 369 -0.06 31.49 -13.86
CA LEU A 369 -0.74 30.91 -15.02
C LEU A 369 -2.15 31.50 -15.22
N GLY A 370 -2.70 32.17 -14.20
CA GLY A 370 -4.06 32.71 -14.21
C GLY A 370 -5.10 31.65 -14.63
N PRO A 371 -5.97 31.95 -15.61
CA PRO A 371 -7.03 31.01 -16.03
C PRO A 371 -6.50 29.73 -16.71
N TRP A 372 -5.21 29.68 -17.05
CA TRP A 372 -4.59 28.52 -17.71
C TRP A 372 -4.04 27.48 -16.71
N ALA A 373 -4.05 27.78 -15.41
CA ALA A 373 -3.52 26.87 -14.39
C ALA A 373 -4.23 25.51 -14.40
N GLY A 374 -5.56 25.50 -14.57
CA GLY A 374 -6.35 24.29 -14.69
C GLY A 374 -5.95 23.41 -15.88
N GLY A 375 -5.60 24.04 -17.02
CA GLY A 375 -5.14 23.34 -18.21
C GLY A 375 -3.79 22.66 -18.03
N LEU A 376 -2.81 23.33 -17.41
CA LEU A 376 -1.53 22.70 -17.09
C LEU A 376 -1.70 21.61 -16.03
N ARG A 377 -2.52 21.86 -14.99
CA ARG A 377 -2.78 20.86 -13.93
C ARG A 377 -3.47 19.61 -14.48
N ALA A 378 -4.29 19.74 -15.52
CA ALA A 378 -4.88 18.61 -16.21
C ALA A 378 -3.83 17.73 -16.91
N ASN A 379 -2.63 18.22 -17.23
CA ASN A 379 -1.53 17.41 -17.76
C ASN A 379 -0.77 16.60 -16.69
N PHE A 380 -0.98 16.88 -15.39
CA PHE A 380 -0.29 16.21 -14.28
C PHE A 380 -1.30 15.65 -13.27
N VAL A 381 -1.72 14.41 -13.48
CA VAL A 381 -2.72 13.73 -12.65
C VAL A 381 -2.26 12.31 -12.35
N VAL A 382 -1.96 12.03 -11.10
CA VAL A 382 -1.49 10.71 -10.64
C VAL A 382 -2.39 10.08 -9.59
N ASP A 383 -3.26 10.85 -8.96
CA ASP A 383 -4.22 10.33 -7.98
C ASP A 383 -5.47 9.73 -8.65
N ASN A 384 -5.28 8.60 -9.35
CA ASN A 384 -6.38 7.85 -9.97
C ASN A 384 -6.49 6.44 -9.36
N PRO A 385 -7.19 6.27 -8.22
CA PRO A 385 -7.42 4.96 -7.62
C PRO A 385 -8.36 4.09 -8.46
N VAL A 386 -8.01 2.80 -8.59
CA VAL A 386 -8.79 1.81 -9.35
C VAL A 386 -9.11 0.59 -8.47
N PRO A 387 -10.38 0.21 -8.27
CA PRO A 387 -10.79 -0.87 -7.36
C PRO A 387 -10.60 -2.28 -7.96
N VAL A 388 -9.40 -2.58 -8.46
CA VAL A 388 -8.99 -3.89 -9.00
C VAL A 388 -7.77 -4.44 -8.26
N SER A 389 -7.39 -5.70 -8.50
CA SER A 389 -6.13 -6.21 -7.96
C SER A 389 -4.92 -5.68 -8.74
N HIS A 390 -3.75 -5.79 -8.14
CA HIS A 390 -2.49 -5.27 -8.70
C HIS A 390 -2.23 -5.70 -10.16
N GLU A 391 -2.45 -6.97 -10.49
CA GLU A 391 -2.19 -7.50 -11.83
C GLU A 391 -3.30 -7.17 -12.84
N GLU A 392 -4.48 -6.78 -12.35
CA GLU A 392 -5.65 -6.43 -13.16
C GLU A 392 -5.71 -4.93 -13.49
N LEU A 393 -4.82 -4.11 -12.95
CA LEU A 393 -4.81 -2.66 -13.18
C LEU A 393 -4.74 -2.32 -14.68
N MET A 394 -3.89 -3.02 -15.44
CA MET A 394 -3.66 -2.79 -16.88
C MET A 394 -4.93 -2.84 -17.73
N ARG A 395 -5.94 -3.59 -17.29
CA ARG A 395 -7.25 -3.75 -17.93
C ARG A 395 -8.36 -2.98 -17.20
N GLY A 396 -8.13 -2.55 -15.96
CA GLY A 396 -9.09 -1.81 -15.14
C GLY A 396 -10.33 -2.61 -14.71
N VAL A 397 -10.38 -3.92 -14.96
CA VAL A 397 -11.48 -4.83 -14.61
C VAL A 397 -10.95 -6.20 -14.16
N ALA A 398 -11.74 -7.00 -13.46
CA ALA A 398 -11.30 -8.32 -12.98
C ALA A 398 -10.97 -9.28 -14.13
N ALA A 399 -10.03 -10.20 -13.93
CA ALA A 399 -9.58 -11.17 -14.94
C ALA A 399 -10.75 -12.03 -15.47
N GLY A 400 -10.74 -12.30 -16.78
CA GLY A 400 -11.80 -13.04 -17.47
C GLY A 400 -13.03 -12.21 -17.88
N GLN A 401 -13.13 -10.94 -17.48
CA GLN A 401 -14.15 -10.02 -18.01
C GLN A 401 -13.77 -9.43 -19.37
N GLU A 402 -14.76 -8.99 -20.16
CA GLU A 402 -14.50 -8.25 -21.39
C GLU A 402 -14.52 -6.73 -21.15
N GLY A 403 -13.92 -5.98 -22.09
CA GLY A 403 -13.81 -4.52 -22.01
C GLY A 403 -12.65 -4.03 -21.14
N ALA A 404 -12.42 -2.72 -21.19
CA ALA A 404 -11.43 -2.01 -20.40
C ALA A 404 -12.12 -1.05 -19.42
N GLY A 405 -11.66 -1.04 -18.18
CA GLY A 405 -12.18 -0.18 -17.11
C GLY A 405 -11.35 1.08 -16.89
N LYS A 406 -11.64 1.80 -15.81
CA LYS A 406 -10.83 2.96 -15.37
C LYS A 406 -9.41 2.52 -15.03
N GLY A 407 -8.45 3.39 -15.33
CA GLY A 407 -7.00 3.19 -15.15
C GLY A 407 -6.37 2.04 -15.91
N SER A 408 -7.05 1.58 -16.97
CA SER A 408 -6.52 0.68 -17.97
C SER A 408 -5.58 1.41 -18.95
N ILE A 409 -4.91 0.67 -19.84
CA ILE A 409 -4.11 1.24 -20.94
C ILE A 409 -4.97 2.19 -21.80
N LEU A 410 -6.22 1.81 -22.10
CA LEU A 410 -7.17 2.61 -22.87
C LEU A 410 -7.45 3.95 -22.18
N ASP A 411 -7.68 3.92 -20.87
CA ASP A 411 -7.95 5.13 -20.09
C ASP A 411 -6.71 6.05 -20.09
N ALA A 412 -5.51 5.47 -19.95
CA ALA A 412 -4.26 6.21 -20.06
C ALA A 412 -4.09 6.84 -21.46
N LEU A 413 -4.28 6.08 -22.54
CA LEU A 413 -4.18 6.58 -23.92
C LEU A 413 -5.14 7.76 -24.15
N LYS A 414 -6.39 7.64 -23.72
CA LYS A 414 -7.37 8.74 -23.80
C LYS A 414 -6.94 9.96 -23.00
N ALA A 415 -6.33 9.75 -21.83
CA ALA A 415 -5.86 10.83 -20.98
C ALA A 415 -4.59 11.53 -21.50
N LEU A 416 -3.80 10.88 -22.37
CA LEU A 416 -2.66 11.49 -23.08
C LEU A 416 -3.10 12.35 -24.27
N HIS A 417 -4.23 11.99 -24.87
CA HIS A 417 -4.82 12.62 -26.06
C HIS A 417 -6.20 13.22 -25.78
N PRO A 418 -6.32 14.19 -24.85
CA PRO A 418 -7.61 14.78 -24.50
C PRO A 418 -8.23 15.49 -25.71
N ALA A 419 -9.57 15.48 -25.78
CA ALA A 419 -10.30 16.19 -26.83
C ALA A 419 -9.90 17.68 -26.89
N ALA A 420 -9.91 18.26 -28.08
CA ALA A 420 -9.51 19.64 -28.29
C ALA A 420 -10.40 20.61 -27.49
N ILE A 421 -9.85 21.15 -26.40
CA ILE A 421 -10.48 22.23 -25.63
C ILE A 421 -10.22 23.55 -26.37
N GLY A 422 -11.25 24.38 -26.54
CA GLY A 422 -11.19 25.60 -27.36
C GLY A 422 -10.86 26.89 -26.59
N SER A 423 -10.95 26.87 -25.26
CA SER A 423 -10.74 28.05 -24.41
C SER A 423 -10.31 27.67 -22.99
N PRO A 424 -9.67 28.58 -22.23
CA PRO A 424 -9.23 28.29 -20.87
C PRO A 424 -10.41 27.99 -19.92
N ALA A 425 -11.58 28.58 -20.16
CA ALA A 425 -12.79 28.36 -19.36
C ALA A 425 -13.35 26.93 -19.44
N ALA A 426 -12.95 26.17 -20.47
CA ALA A 426 -13.35 24.78 -20.63
C ALA A 426 -12.38 23.78 -19.96
N TYR A 427 -11.27 24.27 -19.38
CA TYR A 427 -10.46 23.42 -18.50
C TYR A 427 -11.10 23.31 -17.11
N PRO A 428 -10.94 22.16 -16.43
CA PRO A 428 -11.34 22.04 -15.03
C PRO A 428 -10.66 23.13 -14.18
N PRO A 429 -11.37 23.76 -13.24
CA PRO A 429 -10.73 24.65 -12.28
C PRO A 429 -9.71 23.87 -11.42
N LEU A 430 -8.75 24.59 -10.83
CA LEU A 430 -7.83 23.97 -9.88
C LEU A 430 -8.62 23.34 -8.72
N PRO A 431 -8.29 22.11 -8.31
CA PRO A 431 -8.91 21.52 -7.13
C PRO A 431 -8.54 22.31 -5.88
N ALA A 432 -9.36 22.23 -4.83
CA ALA A 432 -9.10 22.92 -3.56
C ALA A 432 -7.72 22.59 -2.97
N SER A 433 -7.23 21.36 -3.18
CA SER A 433 -5.88 20.93 -2.78
C SER A 433 -4.75 21.70 -3.46
N ALA A 434 -5.02 22.32 -4.63
CA ALA A 434 -4.09 23.07 -5.46
C ALA A 434 -4.33 24.59 -5.46
N MET A 435 -5.37 25.08 -4.77
CA MET A 435 -5.63 26.52 -4.65
C MET A 435 -4.87 27.13 -3.46
N PRO A 436 -4.45 28.41 -3.54
CA PRO A 436 -3.84 29.11 -2.42
C PRO A 436 -4.79 29.13 -1.22
N ASP A 437 -4.25 28.99 -0.01
CA ASP A 437 -5.07 29.07 1.20
C ASP A 437 -5.71 30.47 1.27
N SER A 438 -7.04 30.53 1.09
CA SER A 438 -7.77 31.77 1.26
C SER A 438 -7.68 32.18 2.73
N LYS A 439 -6.85 33.20 3.01
CA LYS A 439 -6.83 33.88 4.31
C LYS A 439 -8.27 34.23 4.68
N PRO A 440 -8.80 33.84 5.85
CA PRO A 440 -10.14 34.26 6.24
C PRO A 440 -10.17 35.78 6.28
N ALA A 441 -11.00 36.39 5.45
CA ALA A 441 -11.26 37.81 5.48
C ALA A 441 -11.79 38.16 6.88
N SER A 442 -11.00 38.91 7.64
CA SER A 442 -11.39 39.49 8.92
C SER A 442 -12.66 40.32 8.72
N LYS A 443 -13.79 39.85 9.26
CA LYS A 443 -15.04 40.62 9.27
C LYS A 443 -14.85 41.90 10.12
N PRO A 444 -15.38 43.05 9.68
CA PRO A 444 -15.31 44.28 10.46
C PRO A 444 -16.20 44.16 11.71
N VAL A 445 -15.61 44.43 12.87
CA VAL A 445 -16.30 44.43 14.17
C VAL A 445 -17.12 45.71 14.30
N THR A 446 -18.45 45.58 14.31
CA THR A 446 -19.36 46.64 14.75
C THR A 446 -19.45 46.64 16.28
N LYS A 447 -19.10 47.79 16.90
CA LYS A 447 -19.32 48.08 18.33
C LYS A 447 -20.81 48.23 18.65
N PRO A 448 -21.27 47.71 19.79
CA PRO A 448 -22.35 48.33 20.55
C PRO A 448 -21.77 49.19 21.70
N ALA A 449 -22.40 50.33 21.94
CA ALA A 449 -22.01 51.34 22.91
C ALA A 449 -22.78 51.22 24.25
N GLY A 450 -22.06 51.43 25.36
CA GLY A 450 -22.51 51.92 26.69
C GLY A 450 -23.31 50.94 27.55
N LYS A 451 -23.24 50.91 28.89
CA LYS A 451 -22.64 51.68 30.02
C LYS A 451 -23.08 50.91 31.32
N PRO A 452 -22.74 51.28 32.57
CA PRO A 452 -21.53 51.88 33.15
C PRO A 452 -21.02 51.11 34.41
N ALA A 453 -19.93 51.62 35.00
CA ALA A 453 -19.10 51.04 36.06
C ALA A 453 -19.69 51.05 37.49
N VAL A 454 -19.21 50.12 38.34
CA VAL A 454 -19.13 50.28 39.82
C VAL A 454 -17.77 49.78 40.32
N LYS A 455 -17.18 50.54 41.24
CA LYS A 455 -15.82 50.45 41.81
C LYS A 455 -15.71 49.44 42.99
N PRO A 456 -14.48 49.11 43.43
CA PRO A 456 -14.17 47.94 44.27
C PRO A 456 -14.19 48.23 45.78
N GLY A 457 -14.49 47.19 46.57
CA GLY A 457 -14.48 47.20 48.04
C GLY A 457 -13.81 45.96 48.64
N THR A 458 -13.01 46.20 49.66
CA THR A 458 -11.98 45.40 50.35
C THR A 458 -12.47 44.42 51.44
N HIS A 459 -11.54 43.51 51.84
CA HIS A 459 -11.29 42.93 53.18
C HIS A 459 -12.01 41.64 53.68
N GLN A 460 -11.23 40.53 53.70
CA GLN A 460 -10.76 39.74 54.87
C GLN A 460 -11.78 39.01 55.83
N PRO A 461 -11.35 38.07 56.74
CA PRO A 461 -11.79 36.66 56.70
C PRO A 461 -12.39 36.04 58.01
N ALA A 462 -12.79 34.76 57.90
CA ALA A 462 -13.00 33.71 58.95
C ALA A 462 -14.28 33.81 59.82
N PRO A 463 -14.80 32.74 60.50
CA PRO A 463 -14.17 31.44 60.82
C PRO A 463 -15.06 30.17 60.72
N GLU A 464 -14.42 29.08 61.14
CA GLU A 464 -14.76 27.67 61.31
C GLU A 464 -16.02 27.35 62.16
N ALA A 465 -16.74 26.28 61.82
CA ALA A 465 -17.63 25.56 62.72
C ALA A 465 -17.71 24.06 62.39
N THR A 466 -17.57 23.26 63.44
CA THR A 466 -17.44 21.80 63.51
C THR A 466 -18.78 21.06 63.53
N ARG A 467 -18.84 19.81 63.03
CA ARG A 467 -19.34 18.61 63.76
C ARG A 467 -19.28 17.30 62.95
N GLN A 468 -18.36 16.43 63.39
CA GLN A 468 -18.51 15.02 63.79
C GLN A 468 -19.32 14.01 62.94
N GLY A 469 -18.62 12.95 62.51
CA GLY A 469 -18.87 11.61 63.05
C GLY A 469 -19.40 10.52 62.10
N ARG A 470 -18.48 9.64 61.63
CA ARG A 470 -18.61 8.16 61.68
C ARG A 470 -17.40 7.46 61.01
N THR A 471 -16.61 6.76 61.81
CA THR A 471 -15.69 5.66 61.43
C THR A 471 -16.36 4.32 61.76
N PRO A 472 -16.12 3.17 61.08
CA PRO A 472 -14.81 2.47 61.03
C PRO A 472 -14.49 1.83 59.65
N ARG A 473 -13.26 1.41 59.30
CA ARG A 473 -12.52 0.27 59.86
C ARG A 473 -11.09 0.25 59.28
N ARG A 474 -10.09 0.32 60.15
CA ARG A 474 -8.66 0.09 59.83
C ARG A 474 -8.44 -1.39 59.52
N THR A 475 -7.82 -1.69 58.39
CA THR A 475 -6.85 -2.79 58.29
C THR A 475 -5.45 -2.18 58.33
N ARG A 476 -4.64 -2.65 59.29
CA ARG A 476 -3.26 -2.25 59.51
C ARG A 476 -2.39 -2.90 58.43
N HIS A 477 -1.73 -2.09 57.60
CA HIS A 477 -0.41 -2.43 57.10
C HIS A 477 0.55 -1.29 57.47
N SER A 478 1.63 -1.70 58.12
CA SER A 478 2.74 -0.88 58.60
C SER A 478 3.21 0.12 57.54
N ALA A 479 3.04 1.41 57.81
CA ALA A 479 3.69 2.47 57.07
C ALA A 479 5.20 2.38 57.34
N LYS A 480 5.91 1.72 56.43
CA LYS A 480 7.33 1.97 56.23
C LYS A 480 7.42 3.44 55.83
N ALA A 481 8.14 4.26 56.61
CA ALA A 481 8.33 5.68 56.32
C ALA A 481 8.62 5.86 54.82
N ALA A 482 7.70 6.51 54.10
CA ALA A 482 7.86 6.75 52.69
C ALA A 482 9.13 7.58 52.52
N ALA A 483 10.06 7.11 51.68
CA ALA A 483 11.21 7.91 51.28
C ALA A 483 10.72 9.29 50.82
N PRO A 484 11.45 10.38 51.11
CA PRO A 484 11.06 11.71 50.65
C PRO A 484 10.76 11.67 49.15
N ALA A 485 9.66 12.30 48.75
CA ALA A 485 9.26 12.33 47.36
C ALA A 485 10.39 12.94 46.53
N LYS A 486 10.88 12.18 45.53
CA LYS A 486 11.95 12.63 44.64
C LYS A 486 11.58 14.00 44.04
N THR A 487 12.53 14.93 44.04
CA THR A 487 12.41 16.22 43.36
C THR A 487 12.21 16.03 41.85
N ARG A 488 11.68 17.05 41.17
CA ARG A 488 11.51 17.04 39.71
C ARG A 488 12.82 16.70 38.99
N ALA A 489 13.95 17.24 39.44
CA ALA A 489 15.26 16.97 38.86
C ALA A 489 15.68 15.49 39.04
N GLU A 490 15.47 14.91 40.22
CA GLU A 490 15.76 13.50 40.48
C GLU A 490 14.85 12.56 39.67
N GLN A 491 13.61 12.96 39.41
CA GLN A 491 12.68 12.21 38.55
C GLN A 491 13.12 12.23 37.08
N ILE A 492 13.55 13.40 36.57
CA ILE A 492 14.11 13.51 35.22
C ILE A 492 15.41 12.70 35.09
N ALA A 493 16.30 12.80 36.08
CA ALA A 493 17.52 12.00 36.12
C ALA A 493 17.20 10.49 36.16
N THR A 494 16.17 10.08 36.90
CA THR A 494 15.69 8.68 36.89
C THR A 494 15.19 8.28 35.50
N ALA A 495 14.42 9.13 34.81
CA ALA A 495 13.93 8.85 33.45
C ALA A 495 15.09 8.67 32.44
N ILE A 496 16.08 9.57 32.49
CA ILE A 496 17.30 9.49 31.68
C ILE A 496 18.06 8.20 31.96
N LEU A 497 18.27 7.89 33.24
CA LEU A 497 18.98 6.68 33.65
C LEU A 497 18.28 5.43 33.13
N LEU A 498 16.96 5.34 33.29
CA LEU A 498 16.17 4.21 32.81
C LEU A 498 16.20 4.09 31.28
N ALA A 499 16.15 5.20 30.55
CA ALA A 499 16.25 5.18 29.09
C ALA A 499 17.61 4.70 28.59
N LYS A 500 18.70 5.01 29.31
CA LYS A 500 20.07 4.59 28.98
C LYS A 500 20.41 3.17 29.45
N THR A 501 19.83 2.73 30.55
CA THR A 501 20.26 1.52 31.27
C THR A 501 19.18 0.45 31.39
N GLY A 502 18.00 0.68 30.79
CA GLY A 502 16.97 -0.33 30.51
C GLY A 502 16.23 -0.93 31.70
N GLY A 503 16.58 -0.59 32.95
CA GLY A 503 15.97 -1.19 34.14
C GLY A 503 16.11 -2.72 34.17
N GLN A 504 15.11 -3.42 34.74
CA GLN A 504 15.04 -4.89 34.70
C GLN A 504 14.38 -5.36 33.38
N GLY A 505 15.14 -6.03 32.51
CA GLY A 505 14.68 -6.50 31.19
C GLY A 505 13.60 -7.60 31.24
N GLN A 506 12.86 -7.80 30.13
CA GLN A 506 11.80 -8.81 30.00
C GLN A 506 12.22 -10.00 29.12
N GLY A 507 11.88 -11.23 29.53
CA GLY A 507 12.31 -12.50 28.92
C GLY A 507 12.09 -13.68 29.88
N LYS A 508 12.09 -14.93 29.41
CA LYS A 508 11.91 -16.10 30.29
C LYS A 508 13.23 -16.53 30.92
N THR A 509 14.33 -16.43 30.17
CA THR A 509 15.69 -16.70 30.66
C THR A 509 16.44 -15.41 30.98
N LYS A 510 17.57 -15.52 31.69
CA LYS A 510 18.43 -14.38 32.03
C LYS A 510 19.06 -13.78 30.77
N GLU A 511 19.48 -14.61 29.82
CA GLU A 511 20.05 -14.17 28.54
C GLU A 511 19.00 -13.47 27.66
N GLU A 512 17.76 -13.97 27.60
CA GLU A 512 16.67 -13.34 26.85
C GLU A 512 16.32 -11.96 27.43
N LYS A 513 16.25 -11.85 28.75
CA LYS A 513 16.00 -10.58 29.45
C LYS A 513 17.06 -9.53 29.12
N GLN A 514 18.33 -9.94 29.13
CA GLN A 514 19.45 -9.05 28.86
C GLN A 514 19.50 -8.64 27.38
N THR A 515 19.31 -9.58 26.46
CA THR A 515 19.33 -9.32 25.01
C THR A 515 18.19 -8.40 24.57
N ALA A 516 16.97 -8.64 25.07
CA ALA A 516 15.81 -7.80 24.75
C ALA A 516 15.96 -6.37 25.31
N LYS A 517 16.57 -6.25 26.49
CA LYS A 517 16.91 -4.98 27.13
C LYS A 517 17.89 -4.17 26.28
N GLU A 518 19.05 -4.75 25.92
CA GLU A 518 20.07 -4.09 25.10
C GLU A 518 19.52 -3.65 23.73
N ALA A 519 18.69 -4.50 23.10
CA ALA A 519 18.04 -4.17 21.84
C ALA A 519 17.05 -2.99 21.98
N ALA A 520 16.27 -2.95 23.07
CA ALA A 520 15.33 -1.86 23.33
C ALA A 520 16.05 -0.55 23.66
N GLU A 521 17.09 -0.58 24.49
CA GLU A 521 17.94 0.60 24.81
C GLU A 521 18.54 1.21 23.55
N LYS A 522 19.17 0.37 22.71
CA LYS A 522 19.75 0.81 21.44
C LYS A 522 18.68 1.40 20.52
N SER A 523 17.48 0.81 20.50
CA SER A 523 16.35 1.35 19.75
C SER A 523 15.87 2.70 20.29
N VAL A 524 15.76 2.89 21.60
CA VAL A 524 15.33 4.17 22.19
C VAL A 524 16.30 5.29 21.81
N ALA A 525 17.60 5.09 22.03
CA ALA A 525 18.61 6.08 21.70
C ALA A 525 18.65 6.37 20.18
N ALA A 526 18.59 5.33 19.35
CA ALA A 526 18.60 5.48 17.89
C ALA A 526 17.36 6.21 17.37
N ASP A 527 16.18 5.92 17.92
CA ASP A 527 14.93 6.53 17.48
C ASP A 527 14.82 8.01 17.91
N ILE A 528 15.26 8.35 19.13
CA ILE A 528 15.38 9.75 19.58
C ILE A 528 16.30 10.52 18.65
N LEU A 529 17.51 9.99 18.39
CA LEU A 529 18.49 10.65 17.53
C LEU A 529 17.96 10.79 16.10
N LYS A 530 17.35 9.73 15.55
CA LYS A 530 16.80 9.74 14.19
C LYS A 530 15.70 10.78 14.03
N GLY A 531 14.72 10.78 14.93
CA GLY A 531 13.52 11.62 14.86
C GLY A 531 13.76 13.07 15.25
N THR A 532 14.60 13.32 16.24
CA THR A 532 14.73 14.66 16.85
C THR A 532 16.09 15.33 16.61
N LYS A 533 17.09 14.57 16.14
CA LYS A 533 18.51 14.98 16.09
C LYS A 533 19.11 15.34 17.46
N LYS A 534 18.48 14.89 18.56
CA LYS A 534 18.92 15.09 19.94
C LYS A 534 19.40 13.78 20.55
N ASP A 535 20.16 13.86 21.63
CA ASP A 535 20.49 12.71 22.48
C ASP A 535 19.41 12.44 23.53
N VAL A 536 19.60 11.36 24.30
CA VAL A 536 18.65 10.92 25.34
C VAL A 536 18.49 11.97 26.44
N ASP A 537 19.58 12.61 26.88
CA ASP A 537 19.53 13.62 27.94
C ASP A 537 18.72 14.84 27.51
N THR A 538 18.98 15.34 26.31
CA THR A 538 18.30 16.50 25.74
C THR A 538 16.82 16.22 25.47
N TRP A 539 16.47 14.98 25.11
CA TRP A 539 15.07 14.57 24.99
C TRP A 539 14.33 14.61 26.33
N PHE A 540 14.88 13.94 27.35
CA PHE A 540 14.22 13.85 28.66
C PHE A 540 14.30 15.14 29.49
N ALA A 541 15.09 16.13 29.09
CA ALA A 541 15.04 17.47 29.68
C ALA A 541 13.64 18.10 29.62
N SER A 542 12.84 17.74 28.62
CA SER A 542 11.43 18.16 28.46
C SER A 542 10.43 17.17 29.08
N PHE A 543 10.86 16.28 29.98
CA PHE A 543 9.96 15.39 30.72
C PHE A 543 9.18 16.16 31.81
N GLU A 544 7.92 15.78 32.00
CA GLU A 544 6.98 16.40 32.93
C GLU A 544 6.48 15.38 33.97
N PRO A 545 7.19 15.21 35.10
CA PRO A 545 6.79 14.26 36.14
C PRO A 545 5.44 14.55 36.81
N GLY A 546 5.00 15.81 36.78
CA GLY A 546 3.75 16.27 37.37
C GLY A 546 2.58 16.35 36.38
N ALA A 547 2.72 15.79 35.18
CA ALA A 547 1.65 15.81 34.20
C ALA A 547 0.38 15.07 34.70
N THR A 548 -0.77 15.64 34.37
CA THR A 548 -2.10 15.15 34.78
C THR A 548 -3.02 14.99 33.57
N PHE A 549 -4.04 14.15 33.70
CA PHE A 549 -5.18 14.09 32.76
C PHE A 549 -6.48 13.84 33.54
N LEU A 550 -7.52 14.64 33.28
CA LEU A 550 -8.77 14.70 34.05
C LEU A 550 -8.52 14.89 35.56
N GLY A 551 -7.50 15.67 35.91
CA GLY A 551 -7.10 15.90 37.30
C GLY A 551 -6.43 14.70 37.99
N LEU A 552 -6.28 13.56 37.31
CA LEU A 552 -5.53 12.41 37.79
C LEU A 552 -4.05 12.59 37.48
N THR A 553 -3.19 12.28 38.45
CA THR A 553 -1.74 12.25 38.24
C THR A 553 -1.40 11.06 37.34
N ILE A 554 -0.61 11.30 36.29
CA ILE A 554 -0.10 10.21 35.46
C ILE A 554 0.95 9.44 36.24
N ARG A 555 0.57 8.27 36.77
CA ARG A 555 1.44 7.48 37.62
C ARG A 555 2.52 6.75 36.81
N ALA A 556 3.52 6.26 37.53
CA ALA A 556 4.50 5.33 36.99
C ALA A 556 3.83 4.04 36.47
N SER A 557 4.31 3.49 35.36
CA SER A 557 3.83 2.21 34.84
C SER A 557 4.23 1.04 35.74
N SER A 558 5.32 1.15 36.49
CA SER A 558 5.85 0.13 37.40
C SER A 558 6.70 0.74 38.52
N ALA A 559 6.96 -0.05 39.57
CA ALA A 559 7.78 0.39 40.69
C ALA A 559 9.20 0.79 40.24
N GLY A 560 9.65 1.97 40.65
CA GLY A 560 10.98 2.51 40.33
C GLY A 560 11.03 3.44 39.11
N GLU A 561 9.95 3.53 38.33
CA GLU A 561 9.82 4.49 37.23
C GLU A 561 9.29 5.83 37.77
N PRO A 562 9.68 6.98 37.17
CA PRO A 562 9.09 8.26 37.52
C PRO A 562 7.67 8.39 36.96
N PRO A 563 6.77 9.10 37.66
CA PRO A 563 5.45 9.46 37.12
C PRO A 563 5.60 10.43 35.94
N GLY A 564 4.52 10.64 35.19
CA GLY A 564 4.44 11.65 34.15
C GLY A 564 4.77 11.17 32.73
N VAL A 565 4.88 12.14 31.83
CA VAL A 565 5.05 11.95 30.38
C VAL A 565 5.98 13.03 29.80
N HIS A 566 6.37 12.88 28.54
CA HIS A 566 7.10 13.93 27.83
C HIS A 566 6.18 15.11 27.51
N HIS A 567 6.72 16.35 27.50
CA HIS A 567 5.96 17.59 27.27
C HIS A 567 5.04 17.52 26.04
N GLN A 568 5.49 16.91 24.94
CA GLN A 568 4.66 16.75 23.73
C GLN A 568 3.34 16.02 23.99
N LEU A 569 3.38 14.95 24.79
CA LEU A 569 2.17 14.22 25.14
C LEU A 569 1.33 15.00 26.14
N ALA A 570 1.95 15.68 27.11
CA ALA A 570 1.23 16.51 28.08
C ALA A 570 0.38 17.60 27.40
N VAL A 571 0.91 18.24 26.35
CA VAL A 571 0.16 19.22 25.54
C VAL A 571 -1.05 18.58 24.85
N VAL A 572 -0.89 17.40 24.26
CA VAL A 572 -1.98 16.67 23.59
C VAL A 572 -3.05 16.23 24.58
N LEU A 573 -2.66 15.70 25.74
CA LEU A 573 -3.59 15.30 26.81
C LEU A 573 -4.39 16.51 27.33
N LYS A 574 -3.75 17.67 27.50
CA LYS A 574 -4.43 18.91 27.89
C LYS A 574 -5.46 19.38 26.85
N ALA A 575 -5.15 19.20 25.56
CA ALA A 575 -6.10 19.50 24.49
C ALA A 575 -7.32 18.55 24.51
N ALA A 576 -7.09 17.26 24.75
CA ALA A 576 -8.18 16.30 24.92
C ALA A 576 -9.03 16.61 26.16
N GLU A 577 -8.40 16.92 27.30
CA GLU A 577 -9.08 17.28 28.55
C GLU A 577 -10.03 18.47 28.37
N ALA A 578 -9.59 19.51 27.64
CA ALA A 578 -10.42 20.67 27.36
C ALA A 578 -11.71 20.35 26.57
N SER A 579 -11.74 19.24 25.82
CA SER A 579 -12.95 18.78 25.12
C SER A 579 -13.86 17.89 25.96
N LEU A 580 -13.33 17.32 27.05
CA LEU A 580 -14.02 16.37 27.92
C LEU A 580 -14.63 17.04 29.15
N VAL A 581 -13.99 18.09 29.68
CA VAL A 581 -14.44 18.82 30.87
C VAL A 581 -15.50 19.86 30.47
N LYS A 582 -16.70 19.73 31.04
CA LYS A 582 -17.81 20.67 30.77
C LYS A 582 -17.55 22.03 31.44
N ALA A 583 -18.18 23.08 30.92
CA ALA A 583 -18.06 24.41 31.51
C ALA A 583 -18.48 24.41 33.00
N GLY A 584 -17.56 24.81 33.88
CA GLY A 584 -17.77 24.81 35.34
C GLY A 584 -17.53 23.47 36.04
N GLU A 585 -17.23 22.39 35.31
CA GLU A 585 -16.89 21.07 35.87
C GLU A 585 -15.39 21.05 36.26
N LYS A 586 -15.05 20.43 37.39
CA LYS A 586 -13.64 20.19 37.73
C LYS A 586 -13.14 18.95 36.96
N PRO A 587 -11.86 18.90 36.56
CA PRO A 587 -11.31 17.74 35.85
C PRO A 587 -11.55 16.40 36.58
N ALA A 588 -11.43 16.37 37.91
CA ALA A 588 -11.68 15.15 38.71
C ALA A 588 -13.15 14.69 38.67
N ASP A 589 -14.10 15.62 38.55
CA ASP A 589 -15.53 15.29 38.41
C ASP A 589 -15.80 14.72 37.01
N ALA A 590 -15.13 15.26 35.98
CA ALA A 590 -15.16 14.70 34.64
C ALA A 590 -14.55 13.28 34.59
N ALA A 591 -13.46 13.02 35.33
CA ALA A 591 -12.89 11.67 35.45
C ALA A 591 -13.92 10.68 36.02
N LEU A 592 -14.62 11.04 37.09
CA LEU A 592 -15.67 10.21 37.70
C LEU A 592 -16.81 9.94 36.72
N ARG A 593 -17.30 10.98 36.03
CA ARG A 593 -18.37 10.86 35.02
C ARG A 593 -17.97 9.97 33.84
N LEU A 594 -16.73 10.11 33.39
CA LEU A 594 -16.19 9.35 32.25
C LEU A 594 -15.68 7.96 32.66
N GLY A 595 -15.78 7.62 33.94
CA GLY A 595 -15.33 6.33 34.48
C GLY A 595 -13.81 6.14 34.50
N VAL A 596 -13.04 7.23 34.32
CA VAL A 596 -11.58 7.21 34.33
C VAL A 596 -11.08 7.24 35.77
N LYS A 597 -10.42 6.17 36.21
CA LYS A 597 -9.94 5.98 37.58
C LYS A 597 -8.42 6.05 37.68
N ASP A 598 -7.73 5.66 36.62
CA ASP A 598 -6.28 5.51 36.63
C ASP A 598 -5.66 5.77 35.24
N ILE A 599 -4.44 6.30 35.25
CA ILE A 599 -3.66 6.55 34.04
C ILE A 599 -2.16 6.39 34.31
N ALA A 600 -1.50 5.54 33.52
CA ALA A 600 -0.07 5.24 33.65
C ALA A 600 0.74 5.75 32.45
N GLY A 601 1.90 6.37 32.71
CA GLY A 601 2.73 7.03 31.71
C GLY A 601 4.03 6.29 31.41
N LEU A 602 5.17 6.96 31.62
CA LEU A 602 6.51 6.46 31.26
C LEU A 602 6.75 5.01 31.71
N ARG A 603 7.46 4.25 30.86
CA ARG A 603 7.91 2.88 31.13
C ARG A 603 9.39 2.71 30.78
N VAL A 604 10.08 1.80 31.45
CA VAL A 604 11.44 1.37 31.07
C VAL A 604 11.51 0.89 29.61
N PRO A 605 12.69 0.95 28.96
CA PRO A 605 12.94 0.39 27.63
C PRO A 605 12.40 -1.04 27.49
N LYS A 606 11.42 -1.19 26.61
CA LYS A 606 10.71 -2.45 26.39
C LYS A 606 10.20 -2.51 24.96
N THR A 607 10.28 -3.68 24.34
CA THR A 607 9.67 -3.93 23.03
C THR A 607 8.13 -3.87 23.13
N PRO A 608 7.42 -3.18 22.21
CA PRO A 608 5.97 -3.16 22.19
C PRO A 608 5.39 -4.56 22.15
N THR A 609 4.25 -4.76 22.80
CA THR A 609 3.48 -6.00 22.72
C THR A 609 3.16 -6.33 21.26
N GLY A 610 3.29 -7.60 20.86
CA GLY A 610 3.02 -8.06 19.49
C GLY A 610 4.16 -7.83 18.48
N LYS A 611 5.21 -7.07 18.82
CA LYS A 611 6.35 -6.77 17.92
C LYS A 611 7.63 -7.49 18.32
N THR A 612 8.47 -7.78 17.33
CA THR A 612 9.80 -8.40 17.50
C THR A 612 10.95 -7.39 17.51
N SER A 613 10.67 -6.10 17.27
CA SER A 613 11.69 -5.03 17.19
C SER A 613 11.11 -3.64 17.48
N GLY A 614 11.95 -2.70 17.93
CA GLY A 614 11.59 -1.31 18.27
C GLY A 614 11.23 -1.13 19.75
N ALA A 615 11.36 0.08 20.31
CA ALA A 615 10.95 0.40 21.69
C ALA A 615 9.48 0.83 21.79
N SER A 616 8.77 0.63 22.91
CA SER A 616 7.40 1.15 23.11
C SER A 616 7.34 2.68 23.13
N MET A 617 6.20 3.26 22.76
CA MET A 617 6.01 4.72 22.89
C MET A 617 6.02 5.20 24.35
N HIS A 618 5.70 4.30 25.30
CA HIS A 618 5.91 4.57 26.73
C HIS A 618 7.38 4.81 27.07
N CYS A 619 8.33 4.23 26.33
CA CYS A 619 9.76 4.39 26.59
C CYS A 619 10.28 5.80 26.26
N PHE A 620 9.50 6.58 25.52
CA PHE A 620 9.82 7.97 25.17
C PHE A 620 8.99 8.98 25.98
N GLY A 621 8.08 8.52 26.84
CA GLY A 621 7.08 9.37 27.49
C GLY A 621 5.97 9.84 26.53
N LEU A 622 5.71 9.07 25.46
CA LEU A 622 4.78 9.41 24.39
C LEU A 622 3.58 8.43 24.32
N ALA A 623 3.29 7.72 25.40
CA ALA A 623 2.08 6.92 25.53
C ALA A 623 1.54 6.92 26.96
N VAL A 624 0.25 6.60 27.07
CA VAL A 624 -0.46 6.36 28.33
C VAL A 624 -1.35 5.12 28.22
N ASP A 625 -1.49 4.40 29.34
CA ASP A 625 -2.48 3.33 29.51
C ASP A 625 -3.57 3.83 30.47
N ILE A 626 -4.84 3.78 30.06
CA ILE A 626 -5.99 4.26 30.83
C ILE A 626 -6.78 3.08 31.40
N ASP A 627 -7.03 3.09 32.70
CA ASP A 627 -7.82 2.08 33.42
C ASP A 627 -7.46 0.63 33.07
N HIS A 628 -6.17 0.33 33.06
CA HIS A 628 -5.62 -0.98 32.74
C HIS A 628 -6.37 -2.13 33.42
N ASP A 629 -6.71 -1.97 34.71
CA ASP A 629 -7.34 -3.02 35.51
C ASP A 629 -8.78 -3.34 35.12
N ASN A 630 -9.46 -2.44 34.41
CA ASN A 630 -10.85 -2.63 33.94
C ASN A 630 -10.94 -2.86 32.42
N ASN A 631 -9.85 -2.70 31.68
CA ASN A 631 -9.81 -2.85 30.23
C ASN A 631 -8.68 -3.82 29.81
N PRO A 632 -8.67 -5.07 30.31
CA PRO A 632 -7.49 -5.93 30.28
C PRO A 632 -7.17 -6.54 28.89
N PHE A 633 -7.94 -6.20 27.85
CA PHE A 633 -7.84 -6.83 26.53
C PHE A 633 -6.65 -6.30 25.72
N ILE A 634 -5.48 -6.96 25.91
CA ILE A 634 -4.21 -6.69 25.21
C ILE A 634 -4.06 -7.52 23.92
N GLY A 635 -5.05 -8.38 23.61
CA GLY A 635 -5.20 -9.02 22.29
C GLY A 635 -4.00 -9.88 21.84
N ASN A 636 -3.09 -10.19 22.75
CA ASN A 636 -1.81 -10.86 22.47
C ASN A 636 -1.59 -12.08 23.37
N ALA A 637 -2.28 -12.19 24.51
CA ALA A 637 -2.19 -13.40 25.34
C ALA A 637 -2.88 -14.59 24.67
N ASP A 638 -4.03 -14.32 24.06
CA ASP A 638 -4.90 -15.33 23.46
C ASP A 638 -4.86 -15.34 21.94
N LYS A 639 -3.91 -14.65 21.29
CA LYS A 639 -3.90 -14.57 19.83
C LYS A 639 -3.77 -15.95 19.15
N PRO A 640 -4.46 -16.17 18.01
CA PRO A 640 -4.35 -17.42 17.26
C PRO A 640 -2.90 -17.75 16.87
N THR A 641 -2.51 -19.01 17.03
CA THR A 641 -1.20 -19.52 16.62
C THR A 641 -1.35 -20.76 15.74
N LYS A 642 -0.25 -21.20 15.09
CA LYS A 642 -0.26 -22.47 14.33
C LYS A 642 -0.69 -23.68 15.16
N LYS A 643 -0.43 -23.67 16.48
CA LYS A 643 -0.78 -24.75 17.40
C LYS A 643 -2.17 -24.59 18.01
N LYS A 644 -2.71 -23.36 17.99
CA LYS A 644 -4.01 -22.99 18.56
C LYS A 644 -4.71 -22.00 17.62
N PRO A 645 -5.18 -22.45 16.45
CA PRO A 645 -5.76 -21.57 15.42
C PRO A 645 -7.05 -20.88 15.88
N GLU A 646 -7.71 -21.40 16.91
CA GLU A 646 -8.91 -20.85 17.53
C GLU A 646 -8.66 -19.71 18.53
N GLY A 647 -7.39 -19.41 18.83
CA GLY A 647 -7.04 -18.45 19.88
C GLY A 647 -7.28 -18.97 21.29
N GLY A 648 -7.01 -18.14 22.29
CA GLY A 648 -7.18 -18.45 23.70
C GLY A 648 -8.59 -18.19 24.21
N ALA A 649 -8.75 -18.27 25.53
CA ALA A 649 -10.07 -18.31 26.17
C ALA A 649 -10.90 -17.05 25.87
N SER A 650 -10.31 -15.86 25.97
CA SER A 650 -11.03 -14.60 25.75
C SER A 650 -11.63 -14.48 24.34
N ILE A 651 -10.86 -14.86 23.31
CA ILE A 651 -11.32 -14.83 21.90
C ILE A 651 -12.46 -15.83 21.68
N GLN A 652 -12.36 -17.03 22.25
CA GLN A 652 -13.41 -18.04 22.13
C GLN A 652 -14.69 -17.63 22.86
N ILE A 653 -14.58 -17.08 24.07
CA ILE A 653 -15.73 -16.55 24.81
C ILE A 653 -16.45 -15.44 24.02
N ILE A 654 -15.70 -14.53 23.40
CA ILE A 654 -16.27 -13.49 22.52
C ILE A 654 -16.98 -14.11 21.32
N ALA A 655 -16.37 -15.10 20.67
CA ALA A 655 -16.97 -15.80 19.53
C ALA A 655 -18.26 -16.54 19.90
N HIS A 656 -18.30 -17.22 21.06
CA HIS A 656 -19.48 -17.91 21.56
C HIS A 656 -20.61 -16.94 21.93
N ALA A 657 -20.30 -15.90 22.71
CA ALA A 657 -21.27 -14.89 23.12
C ALA A 657 -21.88 -14.15 21.91
N SER A 658 -21.03 -13.74 20.96
CA SER A 658 -21.47 -13.07 19.74
C SER A 658 -22.25 -13.97 18.79
N LEU A 659 -21.94 -15.28 18.72
CA LEU A 659 -22.72 -16.22 17.93
C LEU A 659 -24.11 -16.46 18.54
N LEU A 660 -24.16 -16.77 19.84
CA LEU A 660 -25.41 -17.11 20.51
C LEU A 660 -26.35 -15.90 20.57
N LEU A 661 -25.84 -14.75 21.00
CA LEU A 661 -26.65 -13.56 21.28
C LEU A 661 -26.70 -12.56 20.11
N GLY A 662 -25.62 -12.48 19.32
CA GLY A 662 -25.51 -11.55 18.17
C GLY A 662 -25.73 -12.21 16.81
N GLY A 663 -25.78 -13.55 16.75
CA GLY A 663 -26.04 -14.31 15.53
C GLY A 663 -24.88 -14.53 14.57
N ALA A 664 -23.68 -14.09 14.93
CA ALA A 664 -22.47 -14.37 14.18
C ALA A 664 -21.27 -14.44 15.13
N ALA A 665 -20.43 -15.46 14.97
CA ALA A 665 -19.17 -15.55 15.70
C ALA A 665 -18.23 -14.42 15.25
N ARG A 666 -17.89 -13.50 16.17
CA ARG A 666 -16.98 -12.38 15.93
C ARG A 666 -15.59 -12.67 16.46
N ASP A 667 -14.59 -12.22 15.69
CA ASP A 667 -13.18 -12.20 16.10
C ASP A 667 -12.82 -10.78 16.54
N PRO A 668 -12.53 -10.53 17.84
CA PRO A 668 -12.23 -9.20 18.36
C PRO A 668 -10.91 -8.62 17.82
N LEU A 669 -10.03 -9.46 17.28
CA LEU A 669 -8.77 -9.01 16.67
C LEU A 669 -8.97 -8.49 15.24
N ARG A 670 -10.12 -8.81 14.62
CA ARG A 670 -10.44 -8.38 13.27
C ARG A 670 -10.94 -6.93 13.29
N ALA A 671 -10.15 -6.05 12.69
CA ALA A 671 -10.56 -4.68 12.45
C ALA A 671 -11.68 -4.60 11.39
N PRO A 672 -12.65 -3.68 11.47
CA PRO A 672 -13.63 -3.47 10.42
C PRO A 672 -12.95 -3.13 9.06
N PRO A 673 -13.59 -3.47 7.94
CA PRO A 673 -13.05 -3.20 6.60
C PRO A 673 -12.79 -1.70 6.40
N GLY A 674 -11.63 -1.32 5.87
CA GLY A 674 -11.29 0.09 5.57
C GLY A 674 -10.28 0.74 6.53
N ILE A 675 -9.78 0.02 7.54
CA ILE A 675 -8.72 0.53 8.43
C ILE A 675 -7.35 0.33 7.78
N ASN A 676 -6.89 1.37 7.08
CA ASN A 676 -5.50 1.56 6.69
C ASN A 676 -4.89 2.65 7.60
N GLY A 677 -3.66 2.45 8.08
CA GLY A 677 -2.93 3.47 8.83
C GLY A 677 -2.84 4.78 8.05
N HIS A 678 -2.90 5.90 8.75
CA HIS A 678 -2.58 7.20 8.17
C HIS A 678 -1.14 7.58 8.51
N GLU A 679 -0.55 8.56 7.85
CA GLU A 679 0.84 8.98 8.11
C GLU A 679 0.96 10.45 8.51
N THR A 680 -0.17 11.15 8.73
CA THR A 680 -0.17 12.58 9.04
C THR A 680 -0.88 12.90 10.35
N ASP A 681 -0.78 14.16 10.79
CA ASP A 681 -1.47 14.67 11.98
C ASP A 681 -2.37 15.86 11.65
N SER A 682 -2.87 15.91 10.40
CA SER A 682 -3.82 16.94 9.97
C SER A 682 -5.13 16.82 10.75
N LYS A 683 -5.90 17.90 10.80
CA LYS A 683 -7.20 17.91 11.47
C LYS A 683 -8.16 16.90 10.83
N GLU A 684 -8.10 16.76 9.52
CA GLU A 684 -8.89 15.83 8.72
C GLU A 684 -8.49 14.38 9.00
N ASP A 685 -7.19 14.11 9.15
CA ASP A 685 -6.66 12.80 9.51
C ASP A 685 -7.08 12.42 10.95
N ARG A 686 -6.93 13.35 11.90
CA ARG A 686 -7.43 13.15 13.29
C ARG A 686 -8.93 12.86 13.31
N LYS A 687 -9.71 13.55 12.47
CA LYS A 687 -11.16 13.30 12.32
C LYS A 687 -11.44 11.90 11.76
N ALA A 688 -10.77 11.51 10.68
CA ALA A 688 -10.92 10.17 10.10
C ALA A 688 -10.46 9.06 11.07
N ARG A 689 -9.38 9.29 11.84
CA ARG A 689 -8.96 8.38 12.92
C ARG A 689 -10.02 8.28 14.01
N ALA A 690 -10.61 9.39 14.43
CA ALA A 690 -11.65 9.40 15.46
C ALA A 690 -12.92 8.68 15.00
N GLU A 691 -13.34 8.85 13.75
CA GLU A 691 -14.48 8.12 13.16
C GLU A 691 -14.22 6.61 13.10
N ARG A 692 -13.00 6.18 12.77
CA ARG A 692 -12.66 4.74 12.77
C ARG A 692 -12.50 4.16 14.16
N ALA A 693 -11.89 4.92 15.06
CA ALA A 693 -11.80 4.55 16.46
C ALA A 693 -13.20 4.40 17.06
N ASP A 694 -14.15 5.25 16.67
CA ASP A 694 -15.57 5.15 17.03
C ASP A 694 -16.21 3.86 16.52
N GLU A 695 -16.11 3.55 15.23
CA GLU A 695 -16.64 2.30 14.67
C GLU A 695 -16.08 1.06 15.36
N GLN A 696 -14.76 1.04 15.57
CA GLN A 696 -14.09 -0.06 16.27
C GLN A 696 -14.49 -0.12 17.74
N TRP A 697 -14.64 1.03 18.41
CA TRP A 697 -15.11 1.12 19.79
C TRP A 697 -16.51 0.54 19.92
N LYS A 698 -17.43 0.91 19.02
CA LYS A 698 -18.81 0.40 19.00
C LYS A 698 -18.84 -1.12 18.84
N LEU A 699 -18.00 -1.68 17.97
CA LEU A 699 -17.90 -3.12 17.78
C LEU A 699 -17.41 -3.83 19.05
N LEU A 700 -16.30 -3.36 19.63
CA LEU A 700 -15.72 -3.96 20.84
C LEU A 700 -16.63 -3.79 22.06
N ASN A 701 -17.28 -2.64 22.20
CA ASN A 701 -18.24 -2.39 23.27
C ASN A 701 -19.47 -3.30 23.12
N ALA A 702 -20.00 -3.47 21.90
CA ALA A 702 -21.08 -4.42 21.65
C ALA A 702 -20.67 -5.85 22.00
N ASP A 703 -19.46 -6.29 21.61
CA ASP A 703 -18.93 -7.59 22.03
C ASP A 703 -18.78 -7.70 23.55
N SER A 704 -18.31 -6.65 24.22
CA SER A 704 -18.17 -6.59 25.68
C SER A 704 -19.52 -6.78 26.39
N VAL A 705 -20.58 -6.12 25.91
CA VAL A 705 -21.93 -6.28 26.44
C VAL A 705 -22.45 -7.70 26.23
N LEU A 706 -22.23 -8.31 25.05
CA LEU A 706 -22.63 -9.69 24.81
C LEU A 706 -21.88 -10.68 25.72
N VAL A 707 -20.58 -10.46 25.95
CA VAL A 707 -19.78 -11.28 26.89
C VAL A 707 -20.33 -11.17 28.31
N GLN A 708 -20.60 -9.95 28.78
CA GLN A 708 -21.19 -9.70 30.11
C GLN A 708 -22.52 -10.46 30.26
N GLN A 709 -23.40 -10.33 29.26
CA GLN A 709 -24.70 -10.99 29.26
C GLN A 709 -24.55 -12.51 29.24
N TYR A 710 -23.75 -13.05 28.32
CA TYR A 710 -23.50 -14.49 28.17
C TYR A 710 -22.97 -15.12 29.46
N LEU A 711 -21.90 -14.56 30.05
CA LEU A 711 -21.29 -15.08 31.27
C LEU A 711 -22.19 -14.94 32.51
N SER A 712 -23.20 -14.07 32.45
CA SER A 712 -24.16 -13.82 33.52
C SER A 712 -25.43 -14.67 33.44
N MET A 713 -25.65 -15.41 32.34
CA MET A 713 -26.84 -16.24 32.17
C MET A 713 -26.93 -17.32 33.24
N THR A 714 -28.15 -17.55 33.74
CA THR A 714 -28.50 -18.80 34.43
C THR A 714 -28.62 -19.94 33.41
N SER A 715 -28.61 -21.20 33.88
CA SER A 715 -28.83 -22.36 33.02
C SER A 715 -30.15 -22.26 32.24
N ASP A 716 -31.23 -21.81 32.87
CA ASP A 716 -32.54 -21.64 32.22
C ASP A 716 -32.51 -20.56 31.12
N GLN A 717 -31.82 -19.45 31.37
CA GLN A 717 -31.66 -18.37 30.38
C GLN A 717 -30.82 -18.83 29.18
N LEU A 718 -29.77 -19.60 29.44
CA LEU A 718 -28.94 -20.20 28.40
C LEU A 718 -29.75 -21.18 27.56
N ASP A 719 -30.47 -22.10 28.19
CA ASP A 719 -31.29 -23.10 27.50
C ASP A 719 -32.36 -22.45 26.62
N THR A 720 -33.01 -21.40 27.12
CA THR A 720 -33.99 -20.62 26.36
C THR A 720 -33.32 -19.95 25.15
N ALA A 721 -32.19 -19.26 25.34
CA ALA A 721 -31.48 -18.59 24.26
C ALA A 721 -30.99 -19.57 23.17
N VAL A 722 -30.52 -20.76 23.58
CA VAL A 722 -30.09 -21.81 22.65
C VAL A 722 -31.27 -22.38 21.89
N ALA A 723 -32.39 -22.67 22.57
CA ALA A 723 -33.60 -23.19 21.93
C ALA A 723 -34.15 -22.22 20.87
N ASP A 724 -34.26 -20.94 21.21
CA ASP A 724 -34.74 -19.89 20.30
C ASP A 724 -33.85 -19.73 19.06
N ARG A 725 -32.54 -19.95 19.22
CA ARG A 725 -31.53 -19.76 18.17
C ARG A 725 -31.15 -21.05 17.45
N LEU A 726 -31.65 -22.22 17.87
CA LEU A 726 -31.23 -23.52 17.36
C LEU A 726 -31.33 -23.64 15.82
N PRO A 727 -32.40 -23.17 15.14
CA PRO A 727 -32.46 -23.20 13.68
C PRO A 727 -31.34 -22.35 13.02
N ALA A 728 -31.07 -21.17 13.58
CA ALA A 728 -30.03 -20.27 13.07
C ALA A 728 -28.61 -20.82 13.34
N LEU A 729 -28.38 -21.42 14.51
CA LEU A 729 -27.12 -22.09 14.87
C LEU A 729 -26.86 -23.29 13.96
N THR A 730 -27.90 -24.07 13.66
CA THR A 730 -27.81 -25.21 12.74
C THR A 730 -27.49 -24.76 11.31
N ALA A 731 -28.17 -23.72 10.82
CA ALA A 731 -27.88 -23.14 9.50
C ALA A 731 -26.46 -22.57 9.43
N TRP A 732 -26.01 -21.88 10.49
CA TRP A 732 -24.65 -21.36 10.58
C TRP A 732 -23.62 -22.49 10.57
N GLN A 733 -23.83 -23.56 11.34
CA GLN A 733 -22.96 -24.74 11.33
C GLN A 733 -22.87 -25.38 9.94
N GLN A 734 -24.01 -25.56 9.26
CA GLN A 734 -24.05 -26.11 7.91
C GLN A 734 -23.28 -25.24 6.92
N LEU A 735 -23.41 -23.91 6.99
CA LEU A 735 -22.63 -22.99 6.17
C LEU A 735 -21.12 -23.09 6.44
N GLN A 736 -20.73 -23.27 7.70
CA GLN A 736 -19.32 -23.41 8.07
C GLN A 736 -18.74 -24.78 7.74
N THR A 737 -19.55 -25.83 7.66
CA THR A 737 -19.12 -27.23 7.45
C THR A 737 -19.40 -27.77 6.06
N ALA A 738 -20.16 -27.04 5.23
CA ALA A 738 -20.49 -27.44 3.86
C ALA A 738 -19.22 -27.69 3.02
N GLU A 739 -19.09 -28.89 2.47
CA GLU A 739 -18.10 -29.15 1.42
C GLU A 739 -18.50 -28.33 0.17
N PRO A 740 -17.55 -27.68 -0.52
CA PRO A 740 -17.87 -26.95 -1.74
C PRO A 740 -18.44 -27.91 -2.79
N VAL A 741 -19.64 -27.60 -3.30
CA VAL A 741 -20.35 -28.39 -4.32
C VAL A 741 -19.42 -28.63 -5.51
N GLN A 742 -19.16 -29.92 -5.80
CA GLN A 742 -18.38 -30.36 -6.95
C GLN A 742 -19.27 -30.44 -8.18
N ASP A 743 -19.03 -29.58 -9.16
CA ASP A 743 -19.56 -29.79 -10.51
C ASP A 743 -18.66 -30.80 -11.25
N GLY A 744 -19.30 -31.84 -11.80
CA GLY A 744 -18.67 -33.13 -12.07
C GLY A 744 -17.80 -33.18 -13.33
N LYS A 745 -16.51 -33.51 -13.16
CA LYS A 745 -15.74 -34.55 -13.90
C LYS A 745 -14.25 -34.42 -13.59
N HIS A 746 -13.75 -35.03 -12.51
CA HIS A 746 -12.36 -35.53 -12.41
C HIS A 746 -12.19 -36.51 -11.23
N LYS A 747 -11.56 -37.65 -11.50
CA LYS A 747 -11.21 -38.69 -10.52
C LYS A 747 -10.25 -38.18 -9.43
N LYS A 748 -10.67 -38.42 -8.18
CA LYS A 748 -9.93 -38.58 -6.90
C LYS A 748 -8.50 -37.99 -6.81
N LYS A 749 -8.38 -36.78 -6.24
CA LYS A 749 -7.19 -36.30 -5.50
C LYS A 749 -7.60 -35.96 -4.05
N LYS A 750 -6.77 -36.39 -3.08
CA LYS A 750 -6.99 -36.31 -1.61
C LYS A 750 -7.52 -34.95 -1.15
N LYS A 751 -8.62 -35.01 -0.38
CA LYS A 751 -9.31 -33.92 0.31
C LYS A 751 -8.35 -33.12 1.21
N LYS A 752 -8.29 -31.79 1.05
CA LYS A 752 -7.86 -30.90 2.15
C LYS A 752 -9.12 -30.48 2.90
N LYS A 753 -9.30 -30.96 4.13
CA LYS A 753 -10.32 -30.46 5.06
C LYS A 753 -10.14 -28.94 5.22
N ALA A 754 -11.22 -28.18 5.20
CA ALA A 754 -11.17 -26.78 5.61
C ALA A 754 -10.71 -26.73 7.09
N SER A 755 -9.98 -25.67 7.47
CA SER A 755 -9.61 -25.46 8.88
C SER A 755 -10.84 -24.98 9.64
N HIS A 756 -11.70 -25.91 10.03
CA HIS A 756 -12.83 -25.61 10.90
C HIS A 756 -12.31 -25.48 12.34
N LEU A 757 -12.81 -24.47 13.08
CA LEU A 757 -12.58 -24.39 14.52
C LEU A 757 -13.23 -25.63 15.17
N PRO A 758 -12.55 -26.37 16.06
CA PRO A 758 -13.05 -27.66 16.56
C PRO A 758 -14.46 -27.61 17.17
N TRP A 759 -14.83 -26.48 17.79
CA TRP A 759 -16.14 -26.30 18.41
C TRP A 759 -17.30 -26.07 17.43
N VAL A 760 -17.01 -25.72 16.16
CA VAL A 760 -18.03 -25.46 15.13
C VAL A 760 -18.88 -26.70 14.84
N GLU A 761 -18.33 -27.89 15.02
CA GLU A 761 -19.06 -29.15 14.80
C GLU A 761 -20.13 -29.42 15.87
N HIS A 762 -20.14 -28.64 16.96
CA HIS A 762 -21.00 -28.88 18.12
C HIS A 762 -22.05 -27.77 18.36
N VAL A 763 -22.06 -26.69 17.59
CA VAL A 763 -22.94 -25.53 17.88
C VAL A 763 -24.43 -25.81 17.68
N SER A 764 -24.79 -26.87 16.95
CA SER A 764 -26.17 -27.37 16.83
C SER A 764 -26.59 -28.31 17.97
N ASP A 765 -25.72 -28.59 18.94
CA ASP A 765 -26.01 -29.45 20.10
C ASP A 765 -26.29 -28.59 21.35
N PRO A 766 -27.54 -28.57 21.85
CA PRO A 766 -27.87 -27.84 23.08
C PRO A 766 -27.10 -28.31 24.33
N ALA A 767 -26.76 -29.60 24.43
CA ALA A 767 -26.01 -30.12 25.57
C ALA A 767 -24.58 -29.58 25.57
N TRP A 768 -23.97 -29.45 24.39
CA TRP A 768 -22.64 -28.83 24.24
C TRP A 768 -22.62 -27.38 24.74
N TRP A 769 -23.67 -26.60 24.49
CA TRP A 769 -23.75 -25.20 24.95
C TRP A 769 -23.73 -25.06 26.47
N ARG A 770 -24.41 -25.97 27.19
CA ARG A 770 -24.34 -26.01 28.67
C ARG A 770 -22.92 -26.28 29.16
N ASP A 771 -22.30 -27.34 28.62
CA ASP A 771 -20.93 -27.70 28.97
C ASP A 771 -19.92 -26.60 28.61
N GLN A 772 -20.10 -25.95 27.47
CA GLN A 772 -19.21 -24.90 27.00
C GLN A 772 -19.38 -23.61 27.82
N HIS A 773 -20.61 -23.23 28.17
CA HIS A 773 -20.88 -22.06 29.01
C HIS A 773 -20.23 -22.20 30.40
N GLU A 774 -20.30 -23.38 31.02
CA GLU A 774 -19.58 -23.62 32.27
C GLU A 774 -18.06 -23.50 32.12
N ARG A 775 -17.51 -24.03 31.01
CA ARG A 775 -16.07 -23.91 30.71
C ARG A 775 -15.68 -22.45 30.53
N ASP A 776 -16.50 -21.68 29.82
CA ASP A 776 -16.26 -20.26 29.53
C ASP A 776 -16.33 -19.41 30.81
N ILE A 777 -17.28 -19.68 31.72
CA ILE A 777 -17.32 -19.06 33.05
C ILE A 777 -16.03 -19.36 33.82
N LYS A 778 -15.59 -20.62 33.88
CA LYS A 778 -14.37 -21.03 34.60
C LYS A 778 -13.11 -20.38 33.98
N GLN A 779 -13.11 -20.16 32.67
CA GLN A 779 -11.97 -19.57 31.95
C GLN A 779 -12.04 -18.03 31.85
N SER A 780 -13.13 -17.39 32.29
CA SER A 780 -13.32 -15.94 32.19
C SER A 780 -12.31 -15.10 33.00
N GLY A 781 -11.59 -15.70 33.95
CA GLY A 781 -10.47 -15.09 34.66
C GLY A 781 -9.08 -15.41 34.07
N SER A 782 -9.01 -16.03 32.89
CA SER A 782 -7.78 -16.42 32.21
C SER A 782 -7.50 -15.57 30.97
N GLY A 783 -6.33 -15.75 30.36
CA GLY A 783 -6.01 -15.14 29.08
C GLY A 783 -5.98 -13.61 29.14
N ASP A 784 -6.52 -12.95 28.12
CA ASP A 784 -6.59 -11.48 28.10
C ASP A 784 -7.63 -10.91 29.10
N PHE A 785 -8.62 -11.68 29.56
CA PHE A 785 -9.54 -11.22 30.62
C PHE A 785 -8.93 -11.28 32.03
N GLY A 786 -7.92 -12.13 32.24
CA GLY A 786 -7.23 -12.30 33.53
C GLY A 786 -6.11 -11.30 33.82
N ARG A 787 -5.88 -10.31 32.96
CA ARG A 787 -4.75 -9.37 33.12
C ARG A 787 -5.03 -8.17 34.03
N GLY A 788 -6.30 -7.87 34.30
CA GLY A 788 -6.70 -6.82 35.23
C GLY A 788 -6.91 -7.38 36.64
N THR A 789 -6.48 -6.64 37.66
CA THR A 789 -6.66 -7.09 39.05
C THR A 789 -8.11 -6.98 39.54
N THR A 790 -8.91 -6.16 38.86
CA THR A 790 -10.34 -5.93 39.15
C THR A 790 -11.26 -6.33 38.00
N SER A 791 -10.73 -6.88 36.90
CA SER A 791 -11.50 -7.26 35.72
C SER A 791 -12.29 -8.54 35.97
N ASP A 792 -13.60 -8.38 36.11
CA ASP A 792 -14.55 -9.49 36.15
C ASP A 792 -15.42 -9.40 34.89
N ALA A 793 -15.09 -10.22 33.88
CA ALA A 793 -15.77 -10.22 32.60
C ALA A 793 -17.27 -10.52 32.72
N LYS A 794 -17.66 -11.24 33.78
CA LYS A 794 -19.06 -11.50 34.10
C LYS A 794 -19.78 -10.23 34.56
N LYS A 795 -19.10 -9.35 35.30
CA LYS A 795 -19.72 -8.11 35.84
C LYS A 795 -19.72 -6.96 34.85
N PHE A 796 -18.65 -6.78 34.09
CA PHE A 796 -18.43 -5.56 33.31
C PHE A 796 -18.07 -5.81 31.84
N GLY A 797 -18.05 -7.07 31.39
CA GLY A 797 -17.45 -7.42 30.10
C GLY A 797 -15.94 -7.14 30.12
N PHE A 798 -15.37 -6.73 28.99
CA PHE A 798 -13.93 -6.48 28.86
C PHE A 798 -13.58 -5.03 28.51
N MET A 799 -14.58 -4.15 28.43
CA MET A 799 -14.42 -2.77 27.98
C MET A 799 -15.31 -1.83 28.79
N THR A 800 -14.70 -0.99 29.62
CA THR A 800 -15.38 0.06 30.40
C THR A 800 -14.98 1.47 29.96
N LEU A 801 -14.00 1.58 29.06
CA LEU A 801 -13.52 2.84 28.50
C LEU A 801 -14.62 3.50 27.65
N GLN A 802 -15.00 4.72 28.00
CA GLN A 802 -16.10 5.45 27.34
C GLN A 802 -15.74 5.93 25.92
N GLU A 803 -16.75 5.93 25.03
CA GLU A 803 -16.62 6.38 23.62
C GLU A 803 -16.07 7.80 23.53
N GLU A 804 -16.56 8.70 24.38
CA GLU A 804 -16.17 10.12 24.43
C GLU A 804 -14.67 10.28 24.71
N VAL A 805 -14.12 9.47 25.63
CA VAL A 805 -12.69 9.51 26.00
C VAL A 805 -11.82 9.09 24.82
N VAL A 806 -12.19 7.98 24.15
CA VAL A 806 -11.46 7.49 22.97
C VAL A 806 -11.48 8.53 21.86
N LYS A 807 -12.67 9.07 21.54
CA LYS A 807 -12.83 10.10 20.51
C LYS A 807 -12.00 11.35 20.82
N ALA A 808 -12.08 11.87 22.04
CA ALA A 808 -11.36 13.07 22.44
C ALA A 808 -9.84 12.91 22.32
N LEU A 809 -9.29 11.79 22.80
CA LEU A 809 -7.86 11.50 22.74
C LEU A 809 -7.38 11.32 21.31
N VAL A 810 -8.15 10.63 20.46
CA VAL A 810 -7.80 10.44 19.04
C VAL A 810 -7.90 11.76 18.26
N MET A 811 -8.95 12.55 18.51
CA MET A 811 -9.12 13.90 17.93
C MET A 811 -8.00 14.86 18.35
N ALA A 812 -7.43 14.68 19.54
CA ALA A 812 -6.29 15.46 20.01
C ALA A 812 -4.97 15.06 19.34
N GLY A 813 -4.91 13.89 18.68
CA GLY A 813 -3.77 13.43 17.90
C GLY A 813 -3.28 12.03 18.26
N LEU A 814 -3.84 11.37 19.28
CA LEU A 814 -3.37 10.04 19.70
C LEU A 814 -3.87 8.92 18.79
N SER A 815 -3.11 7.83 18.73
CA SER A 815 -3.58 6.54 18.26
C SER A 815 -4.15 5.75 19.43
N TRP A 816 -5.22 4.98 19.18
CA TRP A 816 -5.82 4.10 20.18
C TRP A 816 -5.51 2.63 19.86
N GLY A 817 -4.99 1.87 20.82
CA GLY A 817 -4.59 0.49 20.62
C GLY A 817 -5.75 -0.47 20.31
N GLY A 818 -6.99 -0.12 20.67
CA GLY A 818 -8.18 -0.85 20.23
C GLY A 818 -8.41 -0.79 18.71
N ALA A 819 -7.85 0.20 18.01
CA ALA A 819 -7.92 0.33 16.56
C ALA A 819 -6.86 -0.50 15.81
N TYR A 820 -5.89 -1.09 16.51
CA TYR A 820 -4.76 -1.76 15.87
C TYR A 820 -5.16 -3.01 15.07
N LYS A 821 -4.41 -3.29 14.00
CA LYS A 821 -4.65 -4.45 13.14
C LYS A 821 -3.96 -5.70 13.70
N GLY A 822 -4.74 -6.57 14.34
CA GLY A 822 -4.32 -7.93 14.72
C GLY A 822 -3.78 -8.11 16.15
N ASP A 823 -3.31 -7.06 16.81
CA ASP A 823 -2.90 -7.06 18.23
C ASP A 823 -3.57 -5.86 18.93
N LYS A 824 -4.74 -6.08 19.54
CA LYS A 824 -5.57 -5.03 20.17
C LYS A 824 -5.03 -4.64 21.54
N ASP A 825 -4.91 -3.36 21.87
CA ASP A 825 -4.46 -2.91 23.20
C ASP A 825 -5.41 -1.81 23.70
N ILE A 826 -6.56 -2.20 24.26
CA ILE A 826 -7.72 -1.28 24.39
C ILE A 826 -7.52 -0.15 25.42
N MET A 827 -6.61 -0.33 26.39
CA MET A 827 -6.24 0.71 27.35
C MET A 827 -5.21 1.71 26.79
N HIS A 828 -4.54 1.35 25.69
CA HIS A 828 -3.33 2.02 25.24
C HIS A 828 -3.62 3.20 24.31
N PHE A 829 -2.95 4.32 24.56
CA PHE A 829 -2.95 5.50 23.70
C PHE A 829 -1.54 6.02 23.49
N ASP A 830 -1.17 6.31 22.24
CA ASP A 830 0.18 6.78 21.93
C ASP A 830 0.27 7.85 20.85
N LEU A 831 1.23 8.76 21.02
CA LEU A 831 1.50 9.87 20.11
C LEU A 831 2.53 9.45 19.05
N ARG A 832 2.06 8.81 17.98
CA ARG A 832 2.91 8.32 16.89
C ARG A 832 3.33 9.41 15.89
N THR A 833 2.66 10.54 15.89
CA THR A 833 2.92 11.70 15.03
C THR A 833 3.88 12.72 15.66
N GLY A 834 4.34 12.49 16.89
CA GLY A 834 5.29 13.36 17.59
C GLY A 834 6.69 13.36 16.97
N SER A 835 7.65 14.03 17.60
CA SER A 835 9.01 14.20 17.02
C SER A 835 9.83 12.90 16.91
N ILE A 836 9.37 11.80 17.51
CA ILE A 836 9.96 10.46 17.40
C ILE A 836 9.18 9.61 16.35
N GLY A 837 8.25 10.25 15.63
CA GLY A 837 7.17 9.69 14.82
C GLY A 837 7.51 9.22 13.39
N GLY A 838 8.63 8.51 13.21
CA GLY A 838 8.88 7.76 11.97
C GLY A 838 8.20 6.39 11.92
N ARG A 839 7.16 6.16 12.73
CA ARG A 839 6.51 4.86 12.93
C ARG A 839 5.08 4.92 12.40
N PRO A 840 4.60 3.89 11.68
CA PRO A 840 3.24 3.90 11.13
C PRO A 840 2.20 4.19 12.21
N ILE A 841 1.34 5.18 11.96
CA ILE A 841 0.09 5.39 12.73
C ILE A 841 -0.81 4.22 12.34
N VAL A 842 -1.28 3.45 13.32
CA VAL A 842 -2.04 2.21 13.07
C VAL A 842 -3.52 2.50 13.12
#